data_AF-A0A662TTF0-F1
#
_entry.id   AF-A0A662TTF0-F1
#
_cell.length_a   1.000
_cell.length_b   1.000
_cell.length_c   1.000
_cell.angle_alpha   90.00
_cell.angle_beta   90.00
_cell.angle_gamma   90.00
#
_symmetry.space_group_name_H-M   'P 1'
#
loop_
_entity.id
_entity.type
_entity.pdbx_description
1 polymer ?
#
loop_
_entity_poly.entity_id
_entity_poly.type
_entity_poly.pdbx_seq_one_letter_code
_entity_poly.pdbx_strand_id
1 'polypeptide(L)'
;QVPRAEKLVLYNPLLIIIAAVWGMFDVWIAVFTLVALILLLEKRVRYAGFATAAAILTKVSGVIFAPIFAAATYRWYGRGRALSYLFSTVFLYVLASLYFLVRSPIGYIDQTVLVHVHRPPQEFAFLGLYLINQGVMVATRYALSPLGDLIQIFSYIFSGLLAGLILFLTLSAWQLKERDARPLLFLLLTAAVGFTLFNKVVNPQYLVLPIGLAIPLLFALEPGRSTQLLKQYVRWFSYAFPAAIIILGWHYVTFVPHDVRMQMLSLTARLSELRLPIALHVPAISTGVSFHISRQTIEAIHIIIPALLAVPGFVYGIFLVRNQLSDLLSRWHSLRGRVFSVLAILLLVSPAAAFSSLALLSQRTTASPSLSAFNPGDKLVGCFYYYWWSNPTHNPYIRSGNWYGTLLTPAEGFYDINRGYIKYDLVQMKSVGIDFVVLSFHEYGFDRYLLFVDVAAEQGIHFAPMIELYDLREQEPELCATFPDGEPAPERQLGLKNATLNRIVEFILLSLRVKDNPAFLWYSVETQEPRPVVFLYDSFYFYPGWSDEEKRFVARALLDLYMQRTGGSEEQVYELLSARWESNIRNFTDLLANYPKDIKEFRNPITDCQKDWCDAFLHAWHLFWQQVKQRVEAEAGPVYWIGGDLVRWWMPPIEGGWGAAETYFRTFDTEFVYSPSLIWKFSGGTDDALRRYRRHMEILAYEARIRRRPIIQTVCPYYNDKLIRPASWFEIPPKIEDRYTYDIFWEIALSNDPDIVLIATWNEYYESTCIEPTVEFGDLFLQKTENWVCKFKQTSPSSIL
;
A
#
# COMPACT_ATOMS: atom_id res chain seq x y z
N GLN A 1 14.51 -41.91 -31.98
CA GLN A 1 13.42 -41.06 -31.41
C GLN A 1 13.94 -39.75 -30.82
N VAL A 2 15.17 -39.71 -30.30
CA VAL A 2 15.85 -38.50 -29.77
C VAL A 2 15.74 -37.23 -30.66
N PRO A 3 15.94 -37.29 -32.00
CA PRO A 3 15.85 -36.08 -32.84
C PRO A 3 14.46 -35.46 -32.93
N ARG A 4 13.39 -36.21 -32.59
CA ARG A 4 12.02 -35.68 -32.54
C ARG A 4 11.69 -35.05 -31.19
N ALA A 5 12.27 -35.56 -30.10
CA ALA A 5 12.11 -34.99 -28.76
C ALA A 5 12.82 -33.64 -28.66
N GLU A 6 14.05 -33.57 -29.15
CA GLU A 6 14.82 -32.32 -29.22
C GLU A 6 14.09 -31.24 -30.02
N LYS A 7 13.51 -31.60 -31.18
CA LYS A 7 12.70 -30.67 -31.97
C LYS A 7 11.46 -30.17 -31.21
N LEU A 8 10.77 -31.04 -30.46
CA LEU A 8 9.61 -30.61 -29.67
C LEU A 8 9.95 -29.70 -28.50
N VAL A 9 11.19 -29.78 -27.98
CA VAL A 9 11.68 -28.85 -26.95
C VAL A 9 12.12 -27.53 -27.62
N LEU A 10 12.98 -27.60 -28.63
CA LEU A 10 13.56 -26.43 -29.29
C LEU A 10 12.52 -25.54 -29.98
N TYR A 11 11.49 -26.14 -30.58
CA TYR A 11 10.43 -25.43 -31.31
C TYR A 11 9.13 -25.31 -30.50
N ASN A 12 9.17 -25.49 -29.17
CA ASN A 12 7.99 -25.30 -28.34
C ASN A 12 7.70 -23.80 -28.15
N PRO A 13 6.53 -23.29 -28.59
CA PRO A 13 6.23 -21.86 -28.49
C PRO A 13 6.23 -21.36 -27.05
N LEU A 14 5.77 -22.18 -26.09
CA LEU A 14 5.78 -21.80 -24.68
C LEU A 14 7.19 -21.65 -24.14
N LEU A 15 8.07 -22.60 -24.44
CA LEU A 15 9.46 -22.54 -23.99
C LEU A 15 10.19 -21.35 -24.61
N ILE A 16 9.96 -21.09 -25.90
CA ILE A 16 10.54 -19.94 -26.60
C ILE A 16 10.03 -18.63 -26.00
N ILE A 17 8.72 -18.48 -25.77
CA ILE A 17 8.13 -17.24 -25.23
C ILE A 17 8.59 -17.01 -23.78
N ILE A 18 8.59 -18.03 -22.93
CA ILE A 18 9.07 -17.88 -21.55
C ILE A 18 10.57 -17.53 -21.52
N ALA A 19 11.39 -18.22 -22.32
CA ALA A 19 12.84 -17.99 -22.35
C ALA A 19 13.23 -16.65 -22.97
N ALA A 20 12.60 -16.26 -24.08
CA ALA A 20 13.01 -15.10 -24.88
C ALA A 20 12.20 -13.83 -24.61
N VAL A 21 10.88 -13.95 -24.36
CA VAL A 21 9.97 -12.80 -24.25
C VAL A 21 9.68 -12.43 -22.80
N TRP A 22 9.87 -13.34 -21.83
CA TRP A 22 9.68 -13.03 -20.41
C TRP A 22 11.00 -12.91 -19.64
N GLY A 23 12.14 -13.28 -20.24
CA GLY A 23 13.47 -13.11 -19.65
C GLY A 23 13.68 -13.92 -18.37
N MET A 24 13.08 -15.11 -18.25
CA MET A 24 12.95 -15.83 -16.98
C MET A 24 13.68 -17.18 -16.94
N PHE A 25 14.21 -17.50 -15.76
CA PHE A 25 15.14 -18.63 -15.54
C PHE A 25 14.45 -19.97 -15.24
N ASP A 26 13.13 -20.06 -15.16
CA ASP A 26 12.40 -21.28 -14.77
C ASP A 26 12.63 -22.47 -15.71
N VAL A 27 12.95 -22.19 -16.99
CA VAL A 27 13.41 -23.20 -17.95
C VAL A 27 14.65 -23.95 -17.42
N TRP A 28 15.57 -23.25 -16.75
CA TRP A 28 16.78 -23.85 -16.19
C TRP A 28 16.47 -24.84 -15.07
N ILE A 29 15.39 -24.64 -14.31
CA ILE A 29 14.96 -25.62 -13.30
C ILE A 29 14.63 -26.95 -13.98
N ALA A 30 13.87 -26.93 -15.08
CA ALA A 30 13.53 -28.13 -15.85
C ALA A 30 14.78 -28.78 -16.45
N VAL A 31 15.70 -27.97 -17.02
CA VAL A 31 16.98 -28.45 -17.58
C VAL A 31 17.82 -29.13 -16.50
N PHE A 32 18.07 -28.46 -15.38
CA PHE A 32 18.87 -29.00 -14.28
C PHE A 32 18.22 -30.25 -13.66
N THR A 33 16.89 -30.32 -13.61
CA THR A 33 16.15 -31.51 -13.18
C THR A 33 16.39 -32.70 -14.13
N LEU A 34 16.35 -32.48 -15.44
CA LEU A 34 16.65 -33.52 -16.43
C LEU A 34 18.13 -33.94 -16.40
N VAL A 35 19.06 -32.98 -16.23
CA VAL A 35 20.49 -33.26 -16.05
C VAL A 35 20.72 -34.09 -14.79
N ALA A 36 20.07 -33.77 -13.67
CA ALA A 36 20.14 -34.55 -12.45
C ALA A 36 19.66 -36.00 -12.68
N LEU A 37 18.56 -36.19 -13.40
CA LEU A 37 18.05 -37.50 -13.79
C LEU A 37 19.07 -38.29 -14.63
N ILE A 38 19.64 -37.68 -15.67
CA ILE A 38 20.64 -38.33 -16.55
C ILE A 38 21.88 -38.73 -15.73
N LEU A 39 22.43 -37.82 -14.94
CA LEU A 39 23.61 -38.08 -14.11
C LEU A 39 23.33 -39.19 -13.09
N LEU A 40 22.12 -39.22 -12.54
CA LEU A 40 21.69 -40.30 -11.67
C LEU A 40 21.65 -41.63 -12.43
N LEU A 41 21.11 -41.67 -13.65
CA LEU A 41 21.11 -42.83 -14.56
C LEU A 41 22.51 -43.20 -15.13
N GLU A 42 23.52 -42.37 -14.92
CA GLU A 42 24.94 -42.66 -15.22
C GLU A 42 25.77 -43.05 -13.99
N LYS A 43 25.16 -43.14 -12.80
CA LYS A 43 25.79 -43.46 -11.50
C LYS A 43 26.67 -42.32 -10.98
N ARG A 44 26.53 -41.13 -11.55
CA ARG A 44 27.25 -39.90 -11.19
C ARG A 44 26.51 -39.13 -10.08
N VAL A 45 26.35 -39.79 -8.92
CA VAL A 45 25.46 -39.36 -7.83
C VAL A 45 25.78 -37.97 -7.26
N ARG A 46 27.06 -37.63 -7.08
CA ARG A 46 27.48 -36.30 -6.57
C ARG A 46 27.10 -35.17 -7.54
N TYR A 47 27.35 -35.40 -8.82
CA TYR A 47 27.01 -34.45 -9.88
C TYR A 47 25.49 -34.30 -10.05
N ALA A 48 24.73 -35.39 -9.88
CA ALA A 48 23.27 -35.30 -9.80
C ALA A 48 22.83 -34.38 -8.64
N GLY A 49 23.49 -34.50 -7.48
CA GLY A 49 23.26 -33.59 -6.34
C GLY A 49 23.55 -32.13 -6.64
N PHE A 50 24.66 -31.83 -7.34
CA PHE A 50 24.99 -30.47 -7.79
C PHE A 50 23.99 -29.93 -8.82
N ALA A 51 23.54 -30.75 -9.76
CA ALA A 51 22.50 -30.35 -10.71
C ALA A 51 21.19 -30.01 -10.00
N THR A 52 20.77 -30.80 -8.99
CA THR A 52 19.60 -30.46 -8.17
C THR A 52 19.80 -29.17 -7.39
N ALA A 53 20.99 -28.91 -6.84
CA ALA A 53 21.28 -27.63 -6.19
C ALA A 53 21.20 -26.44 -7.16
N ALA A 54 21.70 -26.60 -8.39
CA ALA A 54 21.57 -25.58 -9.42
C ALA A 54 20.09 -25.27 -9.74
N ALA A 55 19.22 -26.29 -9.75
CA ALA A 55 17.78 -26.08 -9.89
C ALA A 55 17.18 -25.26 -8.73
N ILE A 56 17.57 -25.55 -7.49
CA ILE A 56 17.11 -24.82 -6.28
C ILE A 56 17.67 -23.40 -6.24
N LEU A 57 18.93 -23.20 -6.60
CA LEU A 57 19.58 -21.89 -6.64
C LEU A 57 19.01 -20.98 -7.72
N THR A 58 18.59 -21.57 -8.85
CA THR A 58 17.85 -20.83 -9.89
C THR A 58 16.53 -20.31 -9.32
N LYS A 59 15.81 -21.17 -8.61
CA LYS A 59 14.57 -20.80 -7.92
C LYS A 59 14.22 -21.82 -6.85
N VAL A 60 13.73 -21.33 -5.72
CA VAL A 60 13.37 -22.16 -4.56
C VAL A 60 12.39 -23.28 -4.92
N SER A 61 11.53 -23.09 -5.93
CA SER A 61 10.58 -24.11 -6.41
C SER A 61 11.24 -25.41 -6.89
N GLY A 62 12.52 -25.40 -7.30
CA GLY A 62 13.26 -26.62 -7.66
C GLY A 62 13.38 -27.63 -6.51
N VAL A 63 13.17 -27.19 -5.26
CA VAL A 63 13.27 -28.03 -4.05
C VAL A 63 12.31 -29.22 -4.06
N ILE A 64 11.17 -29.12 -4.79
CA ILE A 64 10.14 -30.17 -4.83
C ILE A 64 10.66 -31.51 -5.39
N PHE A 65 11.72 -31.47 -6.22
CA PHE A 65 12.30 -32.68 -6.84
C PHE A 65 13.39 -33.34 -5.97
N ALA A 66 14.03 -32.59 -5.08
CA ALA A 66 15.15 -33.06 -4.27
C ALA A 66 14.84 -34.30 -3.41
N PRO A 67 13.71 -34.39 -2.67
CA PRO A 67 13.42 -35.56 -1.84
C PRO A 67 13.13 -36.80 -2.70
N ILE A 68 12.47 -36.64 -3.85
CA ILE A 68 12.16 -37.72 -4.80
C ILE A 68 13.45 -38.34 -5.34
N PHE A 69 14.41 -37.51 -5.77
CA PHE A 69 15.73 -37.97 -6.21
C PHE A 69 16.52 -38.62 -5.08
N ALA A 70 16.48 -38.08 -3.86
CA ALA A 70 17.18 -38.67 -2.71
C ALA A 70 16.64 -40.09 -2.41
N ALA A 71 15.32 -40.28 -2.44
CA ALA A 71 14.68 -41.56 -2.23
C ALA A 71 15.00 -42.58 -3.35
N ALA A 72 14.96 -42.15 -4.61
CA ALA A 72 15.38 -42.99 -5.74
C ALA A 72 16.87 -43.39 -5.62
N THR A 73 17.73 -42.44 -5.26
CA THR A 73 19.17 -42.68 -5.04
C THR A 73 19.40 -43.70 -3.92
N TYR A 74 18.69 -43.56 -2.80
CA TYR A 74 18.74 -44.52 -1.70
C TYR A 74 18.34 -45.91 -2.19
N ARG A 75 17.27 -46.01 -2.98
CA ARG A 75 16.78 -47.30 -3.45
C ARG A 75 17.72 -47.98 -4.44
N TRP A 76 18.30 -47.21 -5.36
CA TRP A 76 19.15 -47.72 -6.44
C TRP A 76 20.59 -47.98 -6.00
N TYR A 77 21.12 -47.19 -5.06
CA TYR A 77 22.54 -47.23 -4.70
C TYR A 77 22.84 -47.34 -3.20
N GLY A 78 21.82 -47.38 -2.35
CA GLY A 78 21.96 -47.50 -0.91
C GLY A 78 22.25 -46.19 -0.17
N ARG A 79 22.30 -46.29 1.17
CA ARG A 79 22.36 -45.15 2.10
C ARG A 79 23.54 -44.20 1.85
N GLY A 80 24.75 -44.74 1.68
CA GLY A 80 25.95 -43.91 1.54
C GLY A 80 25.94 -43.00 0.31
N ARG A 81 25.43 -43.51 -0.81
CA ARG A 81 25.27 -42.74 -2.05
C ARG A 81 24.15 -41.70 -1.93
N ALA A 82 23.04 -42.03 -1.28
CA ALA A 82 21.98 -41.06 -1.01
C ALA A 82 22.45 -39.90 -0.10
N LEU A 83 23.24 -40.21 0.95
CA LEU A 83 23.86 -39.18 1.78
C LEU A 83 24.84 -38.33 0.96
N SER A 84 25.62 -38.93 0.07
CA SER A 84 26.52 -38.19 -0.83
C SER A 84 25.77 -37.28 -1.80
N TYR A 85 24.60 -37.68 -2.29
CA TYR A 85 23.72 -36.83 -3.10
C TYR A 85 23.24 -35.63 -2.29
N LEU A 86 22.63 -35.88 -1.12
CA LEU A 86 22.10 -34.83 -0.23
C LEU A 86 23.20 -33.85 0.19
N PHE A 87 24.36 -34.35 0.59
CA PHE A 87 25.50 -33.51 0.95
C PHE A 87 25.94 -32.63 -0.22
N SER A 88 26.05 -33.18 -1.44
CA SER A 88 26.46 -32.41 -2.62
C SER A 88 25.42 -31.31 -2.95
N THR A 89 24.13 -31.61 -2.80
CA THR A 89 23.06 -30.63 -2.99
C THR A 89 23.13 -29.50 -1.95
N VAL A 90 23.21 -29.84 -0.66
CA VAL A 90 23.27 -28.85 0.42
C VAL A 90 24.55 -28.03 0.35
N PHE A 91 25.69 -28.67 0.09
CA PHE A 91 27.00 -28.02 0.01
C PHE A 91 27.01 -26.90 -1.04
N LEU A 92 26.57 -27.19 -2.27
CA LEU A 92 26.58 -26.17 -3.33
C LEU A 92 25.59 -25.04 -3.04
N TYR A 93 24.40 -25.36 -2.50
CA TYR A 93 23.43 -24.35 -2.10
C TYR A 93 24.00 -23.40 -1.03
N VAL A 94 24.55 -23.96 0.06
CA VAL A 94 25.13 -23.17 1.16
C VAL A 94 26.33 -22.38 0.66
N LEU A 95 27.20 -22.96 -0.17
CA LEU A 95 28.37 -22.27 -0.72
C LEU A 95 27.97 -21.04 -1.55
N ALA A 96 26.96 -21.17 -2.41
CA ALA A 96 26.45 -20.06 -3.22
C ALA A 96 25.74 -18.99 -2.37
N SER A 97 25.06 -19.40 -1.30
CA SER A 97 24.33 -18.49 -0.41
C SER A 97 25.17 -17.94 0.75
N LEU A 98 26.43 -18.35 0.90
CA LEU A 98 27.25 -18.10 2.09
C LEU A 98 27.43 -16.61 2.39
N TYR A 99 27.68 -15.80 1.36
CA TYR A 99 27.86 -14.36 1.51
C TYR A 99 26.64 -13.70 2.17
N PHE A 100 25.43 -14.05 1.70
CA PHE A 100 24.18 -13.51 2.22
C PHE A 100 23.86 -14.04 3.61
N LEU A 101 24.09 -15.34 3.83
CA LEU A 101 23.90 -15.99 5.13
C LEU A 101 24.80 -15.38 6.22
N VAL A 102 26.03 -14.98 5.88
CA VAL A 102 26.95 -14.34 6.84
C VAL A 102 26.59 -12.88 7.06
N ARG A 103 26.24 -12.13 6.00
CA ARG A 103 26.04 -10.67 6.09
C ARG A 103 24.67 -10.28 6.67
N SER A 104 23.62 -11.04 6.38
CA SER A 104 22.28 -10.81 6.91
C SER A 104 21.52 -12.13 7.02
N PRO A 105 21.76 -12.93 8.07
CA PRO A 105 21.10 -14.22 8.24
C PRO A 105 19.57 -14.10 8.27
N ILE A 106 19.06 -13.12 9.03
CA ILE A 106 17.62 -12.87 9.17
C ILE A 106 17.06 -12.33 7.86
N GLY A 107 17.68 -11.32 7.24
CA GLY A 107 17.20 -10.77 5.97
C GLY A 107 17.22 -11.79 4.82
N TYR A 108 18.21 -12.69 4.80
CA TYR A 108 18.25 -13.80 3.84
C TYR A 108 17.10 -14.79 4.06
N ILE A 109 16.84 -15.20 5.31
CA ILE A 109 15.73 -16.10 5.64
C ILE A 109 14.38 -15.41 5.32
N ASP A 110 14.25 -14.13 5.64
CA ASP A 110 13.08 -13.33 5.34
C ASP A 110 12.80 -13.36 3.83
N GLN A 111 13.78 -13.01 3.01
CA GLN A 111 13.61 -12.91 1.56
C GLN A 111 13.47 -14.26 0.84
N THR A 112 14.15 -15.31 1.31
CA THR A 112 14.19 -16.61 0.61
C THR A 112 13.17 -17.63 1.11
N VAL A 113 12.70 -17.50 2.35
CA VAL A 113 11.77 -18.45 2.98
C VAL A 113 10.51 -17.74 3.47
N LEU A 114 10.63 -16.77 4.38
CA LEU A 114 9.46 -16.22 5.09
C LEU A 114 8.56 -15.39 4.17
N VAL A 115 9.12 -14.63 3.23
CA VAL A 115 8.34 -13.91 2.20
C VAL A 115 7.45 -14.89 1.44
N HIS A 116 7.94 -16.08 1.07
CA HIS A 116 7.14 -17.09 0.37
C HIS A 116 6.12 -17.78 1.27
N VAL A 117 6.40 -17.91 2.57
CA VAL A 117 5.45 -18.45 3.56
C VAL A 117 4.25 -17.51 3.75
N HIS A 118 4.51 -16.21 3.88
CA HIS A 118 3.51 -15.17 4.17
C HIS A 118 2.82 -14.61 2.92
N ARG A 119 3.34 -14.89 1.71
CA ARG A 119 2.74 -14.39 0.46
C ARG A 119 1.31 -14.92 0.29
N PRO A 120 0.33 -14.04 0.03
CA PRO A 120 -1.03 -14.47 -0.30
C PRO A 120 -1.04 -15.20 -1.66
N PRO A 121 -2.11 -15.99 -1.95
CA PRO A 121 -2.24 -16.62 -3.24
C PRO A 121 -2.29 -15.62 -4.40
N GLN A 122 -1.68 -15.94 -5.54
CA GLN A 122 -1.58 -15.05 -6.70
C GLN A 122 -1.66 -15.80 -8.05
N GLU A 123 -2.02 -15.06 -9.10
CA GLU A 123 -2.04 -15.51 -10.50
C GLU A 123 -3.01 -16.69 -10.73
N PHE A 124 -2.52 -17.76 -11.36
CA PHE A 124 -3.31 -18.98 -11.62
C PHE A 124 -3.43 -19.91 -10.42
N ALA A 125 -2.92 -19.52 -9.25
CA ALA A 125 -3.15 -20.29 -8.04
C ALA A 125 -4.66 -20.35 -7.78
N PHE A 126 -5.24 -21.55 -7.74
CA PHE A 126 -6.69 -21.72 -7.65
C PHE A 126 -7.46 -20.95 -8.73
N LEU A 127 -7.44 -21.49 -9.95
CA LEU A 127 -7.97 -20.94 -11.22
C LEU A 127 -9.46 -20.50 -11.27
N GLY A 128 -10.13 -20.20 -10.15
CA GLY A 128 -11.46 -19.62 -10.14
C GLY A 128 -11.76 -18.77 -8.90
N LEU A 129 -11.28 -19.13 -7.70
CA LEU A 129 -11.73 -18.46 -6.46
C LEU A 129 -11.02 -17.15 -6.15
N TYR A 130 -9.74 -16.97 -6.50
CA TYR A 130 -9.08 -15.66 -6.40
C TYR A 130 -9.60 -14.68 -7.46
N LEU A 131 -9.93 -15.19 -8.65
CA LEU A 131 -10.53 -14.41 -9.74
C LEU A 131 -12.00 -14.08 -9.48
N ILE A 132 -12.74 -14.98 -8.83
CA ILE A 132 -14.06 -14.70 -8.25
C ILE A 132 -13.88 -13.74 -7.08
N ASN A 133 -12.87 -13.86 -6.22
CA ASN A 133 -12.65 -12.92 -5.11
C ASN A 133 -12.35 -11.52 -5.61
N GLN A 134 -11.49 -11.35 -6.62
CA GLN A 134 -11.22 -10.05 -7.23
C GLN A 134 -12.41 -9.54 -8.06
N GLY A 135 -13.10 -10.42 -8.80
CA GLY A 135 -14.32 -10.06 -9.53
C GLY A 135 -15.52 -9.73 -8.62
N VAL A 136 -15.62 -10.37 -7.46
CA VAL A 136 -16.63 -10.13 -6.40
C VAL A 136 -16.23 -8.90 -5.59
N MET A 137 -14.96 -8.66 -5.28
CA MET A 137 -14.49 -7.40 -4.71
C MET A 137 -14.79 -6.19 -5.61
N VAL A 138 -14.68 -6.37 -6.93
CA VAL A 138 -15.07 -5.37 -7.93
C VAL A 138 -16.60 -5.23 -8.02
N ALA A 139 -17.38 -6.31 -7.80
CA ALA A 139 -18.85 -6.31 -7.88
C ALA A 139 -19.58 -5.97 -6.57
N THR A 140 -18.95 -6.18 -5.41
CA THR A 140 -19.52 -5.99 -4.07
C THR A 140 -18.49 -5.28 -3.19
N ARG A 141 -18.31 -3.98 -3.42
CA ARG A 141 -17.41 -3.09 -2.65
C ARG A 141 -17.83 -2.86 -1.18
N TYR A 142 -18.79 -3.61 -0.66
CA TYR A 142 -19.44 -3.34 0.64
C TYR A 142 -19.72 -4.57 1.51
N ALA A 143 -19.14 -5.75 1.27
CA ALA A 143 -19.48 -6.94 2.06
C ALA A 143 -18.27 -7.69 2.66
N LEU A 144 -18.01 -7.34 3.92
CA LEU A 144 -17.65 -8.24 5.03
C LEU A 144 -16.21 -8.78 5.14
N SER A 145 -15.69 -8.69 6.36
CA SER A 145 -14.41 -9.18 6.87
C SER A 145 -14.18 -10.72 6.99
N PRO A 146 -15.13 -11.67 6.79
CA PRO A 146 -14.85 -13.08 7.05
C PRO A 146 -14.16 -13.82 5.88
N LEU A 147 -13.82 -13.14 4.78
CA LEU A 147 -13.16 -13.77 3.61
C LEU A 147 -11.63 -13.89 3.74
N GLY A 148 -10.98 -13.01 4.51
CA GLY A 148 -9.53 -13.06 4.73
C GLY A 148 -9.09 -14.35 5.44
N ASP A 149 -9.82 -14.74 6.49
CA ASP A 149 -9.57 -15.97 7.23
C ASP A 149 -9.76 -17.21 6.35
N LEU A 150 -10.77 -17.21 5.47
CA LEU A 150 -11.00 -18.30 4.52
C LEU A 150 -9.85 -18.44 3.51
N ILE A 151 -9.34 -17.33 2.96
CA ILE A 151 -8.19 -17.34 2.03
C ILE A 151 -6.95 -17.92 2.72
N GLN A 152 -6.73 -17.58 3.98
CA GLN A 152 -5.60 -18.08 4.75
C GLN A 152 -5.75 -19.59 5.03
N ILE A 153 -6.95 -20.03 5.43
CA ILE A 153 -7.29 -21.45 5.62
C ILE A 153 -7.05 -22.24 4.33
N PHE A 154 -7.55 -21.77 3.18
CA PHE A 154 -7.32 -22.42 1.89
C PHE A 154 -5.84 -22.47 1.50
N SER A 155 -5.08 -21.42 1.79
CA SER A 155 -3.63 -21.38 1.54
C SER A 155 -2.89 -22.45 2.34
N TYR A 156 -3.28 -22.69 3.59
CA TYR A 156 -2.71 -23.75 4.42
C TYR A 156 -3.10 -25.14 3.92
N ILE A 157 -4.36 -25.35 3.57
CA ILE A 157 -4.84 -26.62 3.00
C ILE A 157 -4.03 -26.98 1.75
N PHE A 158 -3.84 -26.02 0.83
CA PHE A 158 -3.16 -26.26 -0.44
C PHE A 158 -1.66 -26.51 -0.29
N SER A 159 -1.02 -25.77 0.61
CA SER A 159 0.38 -26.03 0.99
C SER A 159 0.52 -27.42 1.62
N GLY A 160 -0.43 -27.82 2.45
CA GLY A 160 -0.51 -29.18 3.02
C GLY A 160 -0.71 -30.25 1.95
N LEU A 161 -1.59 -30.02 0.97
CA LEU A 161 -1.81 -30.93 -0.17
C LEU A 161 -0.55 -31.09 -1.01
N LEU A 162 0.16 -30.00 -1.30
CA LEU A 162 1.43 -30.05 -2.02
C LEU A 162 2.49 -30.83 -1.22
N ALA A 163 2.68 -30.51 0.06
CA ALA A 163 3.65 -31.19 0.91
C ALA A 163 3.34 -32.69 1.04
N GLY A 164 2.06 -33.03 1.25
CA GLY A 164 1.58 -34.41 1.32
C GLY A 164 1.80 -35.16 0.01
N LEU A 165 1.55 -34.53 -1.14
CA LEU A 165 1.83 -35.10 -2.46
C LEU A 165 3.33 -35.36 -2.64
N ILE A 166 4.19 -34.39 -2.35
CA ILE A 166 5.65 -34.56 -2.49
C ILE A 166 6.16 -35.69 -1.59
N LEU A 167 5.65 -35.81 -0.36
CA LEU A 167 5.97 -36.92 0.52
C LEU A 167 5.52 -38.26 -0.08
N PHE A 168 4.27 -38.35 -0.56
CA PHE A 168 3.76 -39.56 -1.19
C PHE A 168 4.61 -39.99 -2.40
N LEU A 169 5.00 -39.04 -3.26
CA LEU A 169 5.85 -39.30 -4.42
C LEU A 169 7.27 -39.71 -4.01
N THR A 170 7.81 -39.12 -2.94
CA THR A 170 9.12 -39.48 -2.36
C THR A 170 9.12 -40.93 -1.87
N LEU A 171 8.06 -41.33 -1.14
CA LEU A 171 7.89 -42.71 -0.68
C LEU A 171 7.69 -43.68 -1.85
N SER A 172 6.98 -43.26 -2.89
CA SER A 172 6.82 -44.03 -4.13
C SER A 172 8.16 -44.21 -4.86
N ALA A 173 9.01 -43.17 -4.89
CA ALA A 173 10.36 -43.23 -5.46
C ALA A 173 11.26 -44.22 -4.71
N TRP A 174 11.11 -44.32 -3.39
CA TRP A 174 11.82 -45.32 -2.58
C TRP A 174 11.45 -46.76 -2.97
N GLN A 175 10.29 -47.01 -3.58
CA GLN A 175 9.86 -48.36 -3.98
C GLN A 175 10.36 -48.78 -5.37
N LEU A 176 11.03 -47.89 -6.13
CA LEU A 176 11.51 -48.17 -7.49
C LEU A 176 12.65 -49.20 -7.47
N LYS A 177 12.30 -50.49 -7.63
CA LYS A 177 13.27 -51.59 -7.60
C LYS A 177 14.27 -51.53 -8.76
N GLU A 178 13.79 -51.14 -9.93
CA GLU A 178 14.58 -51.07 -11.15
C GLU A 178 15.07 -49.65 -11.41
N ARG A 179 16.28 -49.57 -11.96
CA ARG A 179 16.92 -48.33 -12.36
C ARG A 179 16.44 -47.92 -13.75
N ASP A 180 15.17 -47.54 -13.81
CA ASP A 180 14.49 -47.12 -15.03
C ASP A 180 14.14 -45.64 -14.95
N ALA A 181 14.39 -44.91 -16.04
CA ALA A 181 14.05 -43.51 -16.19
C ALA A 181 12.53 -43.29 -16.16
N ARG A 182 11.75 -44.20 -16.74
CA ARG A 182 10.29 -44.06 -16.95
C ARG A 182 9.52 -43.80 -15.65
N PRO A 183 9.57 -44.68 -14.63
CA PRO A 183 8.79 -44.49 -13.42
C PRO A 183 9.27 -43.29 -12.60
N LEU A 184 10.57 -42.96 -12.61
CA LEU A 184 11.07 -41.78 -11.91
C LEU A 184 10.64 -40.49 -12.61
N LEU A 185 10.71 -40.44 -13.94
CA LEU A 185 10.27 -39.29 -14.74
C LEU A 185 8.76 -39.04 -14.57
N PHE A 186 7.97 -40.10 -14.42
CA PHE A 186 6.56 -39.98 -14.04
C PHE A 186 6.36 -39.30 -12.69
N LEU A 187 7.06 -39.76 -11.64
CA LEU A 187 6.94 -39.15 -10.31
C LEU A 187 7.35 -37.67 -10.33
N LEU A 188 8.40 -37.32 -11.07
CA LEU A 188 8.82 -35.92 -11.26
C LEU A 188 7.77 -35.11 -12.00
N LEU A 189 7.17 -35.64 -13.07
CA LEU A 189 6.09 -34.97 -13.79
C LEU A 189 4.87 -34.75 -12.88
N THR A 190 4.50 -35.75 -12.08
CA THR A 190 3.42 -35.63 -11.10
C THR A 190 3.71 -34.56 -10.05
N ALA A 191 4.95 -34.45 -9.58
CA ALA A 191 5.36 -33.39 -8.67
C ALA A 191 5.22 -32.00 -9.33
N ALA A 192 5.63 -31.86 -10.59
CA ALA A 192 5.52 -30.59 -11.32
C ALA A 192 4.06 -30.19 -11.59
N VAL A 193 3.20 -31.12 -12.01
CA VAL A 193 1.76 -30.87 -12.18
C VAL A 193 1.11 -30.53 -10.84
N GLY A 194 1.41 -31.29 -9.78
CA GLY A 194 0.93 -31.03 -8.43
C GLY A 194 1.36 -29.66 -7.90
N PHE A 195 2.61 -29.25 -8.14
CA PHE A 195 3.08 -27.90 -7.83
C PHE A 195 2.25 -26.84 -8.54
N THR A 196 1.98 -27.00 -9.84
CA THR A 196 1.15 -26.02 -10.57
C THR A 196 -0.33 -26.01 -10.16
N LEU A 197 -0.81 -27.04 -9.45
CA LEU A 197 -2.19 -27.12 -8.96
C LEU A 197 -2.34 -26.64 -7.51
N PHE A 198 -1.36 -26.94 -6.66
CA PHE A 198 -1.44 -26.76 -5.20
C PHE A 198 -0.53 -25.68 -4.64
N ASN A 199 0.39 -25.11 -5.43
CA ASN A 199 1.25 -24.05 -4.94
C ASN A 199 0.47 -22.74 -4.72
N LYS A 200 0.83 -21.98 -3.67
CA LYS A 200 0.18 -20.70 -3.33
C LYS A 200 0.25 -19.67 -4.45
N VAL A 201 1.34 -19.66 -5.21
CA VAL A 201 1.55 -18.73 -6.33
C VAL A 201 1.79 -19.57 -7.56
N VAL A 202 0.95 -19.46 -8.59
CA VAL A 202 1.16 -20.19 -9.85
C VAL A 202 1.35 -19.18 -10.96
N ASN A 203 2.59 -18.74 -11.12
CA ASN A 203 2.94 -17.89 -12.25
C ASN A 203 2.93 -18.75 -13.54
N PRO A 204 2.42 -18.23 -14.66
CA PRO A 204 2.41 -18.92 -15.96
C PRO A 204 3.74 -19.60 -16.33
N GLN A 205 4.87 -19.01 -15.93
CA GLN A 205 6.20 -19.56 -16.19
C GLN A 205 6.41 -20.97 -15.62
N TYR A 206 5.76 -21.33 -14.50
CA TYR A 206 5.96 -22.62 -13.84
C TYR A 206 5.52 -23.81 -14.68
N LEU A 207 4.73 -23.59 -15.73
CA LEU A 207 4.27 -24.64 -16.63
C LEU A 207 5.37 -25.16 -17.55
N VAL A 208 6.53 -24.50 -17.60
CA VAL A 208 7.74 -25.10 -18.18
C VAL A 208 8.13 -26.39 -17.48
N LEU A 209 7.92 -26.49 -16.16
CA LEU A 209 8.33 -27.66 -15.38
C LEU A 209 7.59 -28.92 -15.84
N PRO A 210 6.25 -28.97 -15.84
CA PRO A 210 5.55 -30.16 -16.31
C PRO A 210 5.74 -30.41 -17.80
N ILE A 211 5.86 -29.38 -18.67
CA ILE A 211 6.09 -29.62 -20.10
C ILE A 211 7.48 -30.19 -20.37
N GLY A 212 8.51 -29.63 -19.74
CA GLY A 212 9.89 -30.09 -19.87
C GLY A 212 10.07 -31.54 -19.44
N LEU A 213 9.27 -32.02 -18.47
CA LEU A 213 9.25 -33.41 -18.03
C LEU A 213 8.31 -34.29 -18.87
N ALA A 214 7.21 -33.74 -19.38
CA ALA A 214 6.24 -34.45 -20.22
C ALA A 214 6.80 -34.83 -21.59
N ILE A 215 7.63 -33.98 -22.21
CA ILE A 215 8.17 -34.24 -23.55
C ILE A 215 9.05 -35.50 -23.56
N PRO A 216 10.11 -35.64 -22.72
CA PRO A 216 10.92 -36.86 -22.72
C PRO A 216 10.09 -38.11 -22.38
N LEU A 217 9.12 -37.97 -21.48
CA LEU A 217 8.25 -39.08 -21.07
C LEU A 217 7.36 -39.58 -22.20
N LEU A 218 6.91 -38.68 -23.07
CA LEU A 218 6.11 -39.03 -24.24
C LEU A 218 6.85 -39.98 -25.19
N PHE A 219 8.17 -39.87 -25.28
CA PHE A 219 9.01 -40.76 -26.09
C PHE A 219 9.46 -42.01 -25.35
N ALA A 220 9.40 -42.00 -24.02
CA ALA A 220 9.75 -43.15 -23.21
C ALA A 220 8.60 -44.17 -23.06
N LEU A 221 7.38 -43.81 -23.49
CA LEU A 221 6.19 -44.63 -23.34
C LEU A 221 5.72 -45.28 -24.65
N GLU A 222 5.11 -46.45 -24.51
CA GLU A 222 4.42 -47.11 -25.62
C GLU A 222 3.10 -46.41 -26.00
N PRO A 223 2.64 -46.54 -27.26
CA PRO A 223 1.37 -45.99 -27.70
C PRO A 223 0.18 -46.56 -26.90
N GLY A 224 -0.66 -45.66 -26.38
CA GLY A 224 -1.83 -46.02 -25.58
C GLY A 224 -2.55 -44.78 -25.05
N ARG A 225 -3.49 -44.99 -24.11
CA ARG A 225 -4.32 -43.91 -23.56
C ARG A 225 -3.49 -42.85 -22.83
N SER A 226 -2.48 -43.25 -22.06
CA SER A 226 -1.60 -42.34 -21.31
C SER A 226 -0.75 -41.47 -22.23
N THR A 227 -0.21 -42.04 -23.32
CA THR A 227 0.53 -41.26 -24.33
C THR A 227 -0.37 -40.34 -25.14
N GLN A 228 -1.64 -40.69 -25.36
CA GLN A 228 -2.62 -39.78 -25.98
C GLN A 228 -2.95 -38.58 -25.08
N LEU A 229 -3.19 -38.80 -23.79
CA LEU A 229 -3.40 -37.73 -22.81
C LEU A 229 -2.17 -36.83 -22.69
N LEU A 230 -0.97 -37.41 -22.67
CA LEU A 230 0.28 -36.66 -22.62
C LEU A 230 0.49 -35.81 -23.88
N LYS A 231 0.12 -36.31 -25.07
CA LYS A 231 0.12 -35.53 -26.32
C LYS A 231 -0.85 -34.35 -26.25
N GLN A 232 -2.06 -34.55 -25.71
CA GLN A 232 -3.04 -33.48 -25.56
C GLN A 232 -2.55 -32.43 -24.58
N TYR A 233 -2.01 -32.84 -23.43
CA TYR A 233 -1.41 -31.97 -22.42
C TYR A 233 -0.29 -31.10 -23.03
N VAL A 234 0.69 -31.74 -23.68
CA VAL A 234 1.82 -31.01 -24.31
C VAL A 234 1.30 -30.07 -25.39
N ARG A 235 0.39 -30.51 -26.27
CA ARG A 235 -0.16 -29.65 -27.34
C ARG A 235 -0.89 -28.43 -26.78
N TRP A 236 -1.79 -28.62 -25.81
CA TRP A 236 -2.60 -27.52 -25.29
C TRP A 236 -1.73 -26.42 -24.67
N PHE A 237 -0.80 -26.81 -23.78
CA PHE A 237 0.11 -25.84 -23.18
C PHE A 237 1.15 -25.27 -24.15
N SER A 238 1.43 -25.94 -25.27
CA SER A 238 2.33 -25.40 -26.29
C SER A 238 1.68 -24.31 -27.15
N TYR A 239 0.35 -24.23 -27.23
CA TYR A 239 -0.34 -23.30 -28.15
C TYR A 239 -1.34 -22.36 -27.47
N ALA A 240 -2.24 -22.88 -26.64
CA ALA A 240 -3.27 -22.06 -25.99
C ALA A 240 -2.70 -21.19 -24.86
N PHE A 241 -1.70 -21.72 -24.16
CA PHE A 241 -1.13 -21.06 -23.00
C PHE A 241 -0.17 -19.90 -23.32
N PRO A 242 0.67 -19.96 -24.37
CA PRO A 242 1.41 -18.78 -24.80
C PRO A 242 0.50 -17.62 -25.21
N ALA A 243 -0.66 -17.90 -25.82
CA ALA A 243 -1.67 -16.88 -26.10
C ALA A 243 -2.21 -16.26 -24.80
N ALA A 244 -2.50 -17.09 -23.79
CA ALA A 244 -2.89 -16.63 -22.46
C ALA A 244 -1.81 -15.73 -21.81
N ILE A 245 -0.53 -16.11 -21.93
CA ILE A 245 0.62 -15.35 -21.42
C ILE A 245 0.79 -14.00 -22.13
N ILE A 246 0.65 -13.96 -23.45
CA ILE A 246 0.74 -12.72 -24.25
C ILE A 246 -0.34 -11.74 -23.79
N ILE A 247 -1.55 -12.23 -23.52
CA ILE A 247 -2.68 -11.43 -23.03
C ILE A 247 -2.45 -10.96 -21.58
N LEU A 248 -1.96 -11.82 -20.69
CA LEU A 248 -1.70 -11.48 -19.27
C LEU A 248 -0.60 -10.43 -19.10
N GLY A 249 0.52 -10.58 -19.80
CA GLY A 249 1.73 -9.88 -19.42
C GLY A 249 1.86 -8.49 -20.01
N TRP A 250 1.43 -8.28 -21.27
CA TRP A 250 1.91 -7.18 -22.12
C TRP A 250 3.45 -6.97 -22.03
N HIS A 251 4.21 -7.94 -21.49
CA HIS A 251 5.59 -7.77 -21.07
C HIS A 251 6.52 -7.57 -22.26
N TYR A 252 6.13 -7.99 -23.47
CA TYR A 252 6.86 -7.63 -24.68
C TYR A 252 6.96 -6.09 -24.86
N VAL A 253 5.97 -5.33 -24.39
CA VAL A 253 6.02 -3.86 -24.33
C VAL A 253 7.07 -3.38 -23.34
N THR A 254 7.36 -4.15 -22.27
CA THR A 254 8.42 -3.81 -21.31
C THR A 254 9.84 -4.06 -21.82
N PHE A 255 10.01 -4.87 -22.88
CA PHE A 255 11.29 -5.03 -23.59
C PHE A 255 11.54 -3.96 -24.65
N VAL A 256 10.51 -3.19 -25.02
CA VAL A 256 10.70 -1.97 -25.81
C VAL A 256 11.37 -0.94 -24.89
N PRO A 257 12.55 -0.39 -25.27
CA PRO A 257 13.23 0.66 -24.52
C PRO A 257 12.22 1.74 -24.10
N HIS A 258 12.28 2.20 -22.85
CA HIS A 258 11.24 3.06 -22.28
C HIS A 258 10.98 4.31 -23.13
N ASP A 259 12.03 4.91 -23.68
CA ASP A 259 11.98 6.01 -24.66
C ASP A 259 11.22 5.64 -25.95
N VAL A 260 11.49 4.47 -26.54
CA VAL A 260 10.76 3.98 -27.73
C VAL A 260 9.33 3.59 -27.38
N ARG A 261 9.11 3.00 -26.20
CA ARG A 261 7.80 2.63 -25.67
C ARG A 261 6.96 3.86 -25.42
N MET A 262 7.53 4.90 -24.82
CA MET A 262 6.89 6.18 -24.63
C MET A 262 6.68 6.89 -25.97
N GLN A 263 7.50 6.69 -27.00
CA GLN A 263 7.22 7.20 -28.35
C GLN A 263 6.10 6.42 -29.07
N MET A 264 6.11 5.09 -29.02
CA MET A 264 5.06 4.23 -29.60
C MET A 264 3.73 4.41 -28.87
N LEU A 265 3.76 4.42 -27.53
CA LEU A 265 2.64 4.78 -26.68
C LEU A 265 2.36 6.27 -26.73
N SER A 266 3.26 7.15 -27.19
CA SER A 266 2.91 8.55 -27.45
C SER A 266 2.03 8.71 -28.68
N LEU A 267 1.84 7.71 -29.55
CA LEU A 267 0.73 7.81 -30.50
C LEU A 267 -0.63 7.62 -29.79
N THR A 268 -0.71 6.74 -28.79
CA THR A 268 -1.93 6.53 -27.99
C THR A 268 -2.07 7.54 -26.84
N ALA A 269 -0.96 8.06 -26.31
CA ALA A 269 -0.89 9.07 -25.26
C ALA A 269 -0.93 10.49 -25.84
N ARG A 270 -0.40 10.74 -27.05
CA ARG A 270 -0.77 11.96 -27.79
C ARG A 270 -2.22 11.90 -28.23
N LEU A 271 -2.84 10.73 -28.46
CA LEU A 271 -4.30 10.66 -28.62
C LEU A 271 -5.06 10.89 -27.30
N SER A 272 -4.44 10.73 -26.12
CA SER A 272 -5.03 11.15 -24.84
C SER A 272 -4.72 12.60 -24.46
N GLU A 273 -3.59 13.16 -24.89
CA GLU A 273 -3.23 14.57 -24.73
C GLU A 273 -3.89 15.46 -25.80
N LEU A 274 -4.14 14.94 -27.01
CA LEU A 274 -5.01 15.55 -28.04
C LEU A 274 -6.50 15.49 -27.67
N ARG A 275 -6.89 14.91 -26.52
CA ARG A 275 -8.26 15.02 -26.01
C ARG A 275 -8.51 16.30 -25.21
N LEU A 276 -7.47 17.07 -24.88
CA LEU A 276 -7.65 18.32 -24.13
C LEU A 276 -8.35 19.45 -24.92
N PRO A 277 -8.40 19.46 -26.27
CA PRO A 277 -9.29 20.37 -27.00
C PRO A 277 -10.60 19.72 -27.51
N ILE A 278 -10.69 18.39 -27.61
CA ILE A 278 -11.90 17.72 -28.15
C ILE A 278 -12.95 17.46 -27.05
N ALA A 279 -12.52 17.36 -25.78
CA ALA A 279 -13.43 17.30 -24.64
C ALA A 279 -14.24 18.59 -24.41
N LEU A 280 -13.90 19.69 -25.08
CA LEU A 280 -14.66 20.94 -25.05
C LEU A 280 -15.87 20.97 -26.00
N HIS A 281 -16.08 19.96 -26.85
CA HIS A 281 -17.08 20.04 -27.95
C HIS A 281 -18.04 18.84 -28.06
N VAL A 282 -18.12 17.96 -27.06
CA VAL A 282 -19.14 16.89 -27.01
C VAL A 282 -20.01 17.07 -25.77
N PRO A 283 -21.24 17.60 -25.90
CA PRO A 283 -22.15 17.72 -24.78
C PRO A 283 -22.71 16.35 -24.40
N ALA A 284 -22.80 16.10 -23.10
CA ALA A 284 -23.61 15.05 -22.48
C ALA A 284 -23.26 13.60 -22.88
N ILE A 285 -22.27 13.01 -22.20
CA ILE A 285 -22.31 11.67 -21.57
C ILE A 285 -21.05 11.55 -20.71
N SER A 286 -21.26 11.24 -19.43
CA SER A 286 -20.29 11.18 -18.32
C SER A 286 -18.94 10.52 -18.63
N THR A 287 -17.87 11.31 -18.57
CA THR A 287 -16.47 10.87 -18.75
C THR A 287 -15.95 9.96 -17.65
N GLY A 288 -16.54 9.98 -16.44
CA GLY A 288 -16.17 9.05 -15.35
C GLY A 288 -16.62 7.60 -15.60
N VAL A 289 -17.83 7.42 -16.13
CA VAL A 289 -18.43 6.09 -16.35
C VAL A 289 -17.76 5.36 -17.52
N SER A 290 -17.42 6.05 -18.61
CA SER A 290 -16.74 5.42 -19.76
C SER A 290 -15.27 5.07 -19.48
N PHE A 291 -14.57 5.80 -18.61
CA PHE A 291 -13.17 5.51 -18.25
C PHE A 291 -13.08 4.33 -17.27
N HIS A 292 -13.97 4.27 -16.27
CA HIS A 292 -14.04 3.13 -15.34
C HIS A 292 -14.55 1.86 -16.03
N ILE A 293 -15.62 1.92 -16.84
CA ILE A 293 -16.14 0.74 -17.56
C ILE A 293 -15.12 0.21 -18.57
N SER A 294 -14.39 1.07 -19.30
CA SER A 294 -13.38 0.60 -20.24
C SER A 294 -12.16 -0.02 -19.56
N ARG A 295 -11.63 0.59 -18.49
CA ARG A 295 -10.52 0.02 -17.71
C ARG A 295 -10.90 -1.30 -17.04
N GLN A 296 -12.06 -1.37 -16.39
CA GLN A 296 -12.54 -2.58 -15.72
C GLN A 296 -12.89 -3.70 -16.70
N THR A 297 -13.47 -3.38 -17.86
CA THR A 297 -13.75 -4.38 -18.91
C THR A 297 -12.46 -4.91 -19.52
N ILE A 298 -11.47 -4.03 -19.74
CA ILE A 298 -10.14 -4.41 -20.19
C ILE A 298 -9.47 -5.29 -19.12
N GLU A 299 -9.43 -4.89 -17.86
CA GLU A 299 -8.86 -5.69 -16.75
C GLU A 299 -9.58 -7.05 -16.62
N ALA A 300 -10.91 -7.10 -16.72
CA ALA A 300 -11.68 -8.35 -16.72
C ALA A 300 -11.34 -9.25 -17.91
N ILE A 301 -11.18 -8.70 -19.12
CA ILE A 301 -10.77 -9.45 -20.32
C ILE A 301 -9.34 -9.99 -20.15
N HIS A 302 -8.43 -9.18 -19.60
CA HIS A 302 -7.04 -9.56 -19.33
C HIS A 302 -6.91 -10.70 -18.33
N ILE A 303 -7.93 -10.90 -17.49
CA ILE A 303 -7.94 -11.92 -16.44
C ILE A 303 -8.73 -13.16 -16.87
N ILE A 304 -9.95 -12.98 -17.40
CA ILE A 304 -10.89 -14.06 -17.69
C ILE A 304 -10.43 -14.89 -18.89
N ILE A 305 -9.97 -14.25 -19.98
CA ILE A 305 -9.57 -14.98 -21.19
C ILE A 305 -8.38 -15.90 -20.90
N PRO A 306 -7.30 -15.44 -20.25
CA PRO A 306 -6.18 -16.31 -19.90
C PRO A 306 -6.58 -17.45 -18.96
N ALA A 307 -7.49 -17.21 -18.00
CA ALA A 307 -8.02 -18.26 -17.14
C ALA A 307 -8.77 -19.33 -17.94
N LEU A 308 -9.67 -18.93 -18.84
CA LEU A 308 -10.40 -19.87 -19.71
C LEU A 308 -9.47 -20.70 -20.60
N LEU A 309 -8.40 -20.09 -21.13
CA LEU A 309 -7.40 -20.78 -21.93
C LEU A 309 -6.55 -21.77 -21.09
N ALA A 310 -6.38 -21.50 -19.80
CA ALA A 310 -5.61 -22.32 -18.88
C ALA A 310 -6.38 -23.56 -18.36
N VAL A 311 -7.70 -23.45 -18.12
CA VAL A 311 -8.55 -24.53 -17.54
C VAL A 311 -8.31 -25.90 -18.21
N PRO A 312 -8.39 -26.05 -19.55
CA PRO A 312 -8.32 -27.36 -20.17
C PRO A 312 -6.95 -28.03 -19.97
N GLY A 313 -5.88 -27.25 -19.95
CA GLY A 313 -4.53 -27.73 -19.67
C GLY A 313 -4.42 -28.34 -18.27
N PHE A 314 -4.93 -27.63 -17.26
CA PHE A 314 -4.98 -28.14 -15.89
C PHE A 314 -5.85 -29.41 -15.78
N VAL A 315 -7.00 -29.45 -16.45
CA VAL A 315 -7.85 -30.64 -16.51
C VAL A 315 -7.11 -31.84 -17.11
N TYR A 316 -6.42 -31.67 -18.24
CA TYR A 316 -5.59 -32.73 -18.82
C TYR A 316 -4.48 -33.20 -17.86
N GLY A 317 -3.86 -32.26 -17.13
CA GLY A 317 -2.86 -32.58 -16.11
C GLY A 317 -3.42 -33.41 -14.97
N ILE A 318 -4.61 -33.06 -14.47
CA ILE A 318 -5.33 -33.84 -13.44
C ILE A 318 -5.62 -35.25 -13.95
N PHE A 319 -6.15 -35.41 -15.16
CA PHE A 319 -6.44 -36.75 -15.71
C PHE A 319 -5.17 -37.59 -15.93
N LEU A 320 -4.08 -36.96 -16.37
CA LEU A 320 -2.78 -37.62 -16.54
C LEU A 320 -2.28 -38.18 -15.22
N VAL A 321 -2.35 -37.38 -14.15
CA VAL A 321 -1.86 -37.74 -12.82
C VAL A 321 -2.83 -38.67 -12.07
N ARG A 322 -4.15 -38.50 -12.24
CA ARG A 322 -5.20 -39.31 -11.57
C ARG A 322 -5.05 -40.80 -11.83
N ASN A 323 -4.92 -41.20 -13.09
CA ASN A 323 -4.83 -42.62 -13.46
C ASN A 323 -3.59 -43.26 -12.85
N GLN A 324 -2.51 -42.50 -12.71
CA GLN A 324 -1.27 -42.99 -12.14
C GLN A 324 -1.24 -43.00 -10.62
N LEU A 325 -1.81 -41.98 -9.98
CA LEU A 325 -2.05 -42.00 -8.54
C LEU A 325 -2.88 -43.22 -8.16
N SER A 326 -3.92 -43.54 -8.94
CA SER A 326 -4.72 -44.78 -8.78
C SER A 326 -3.85 -46.04 -8.83
N ASP A 327 -2.97 -46.17 -9.83
CA ASP A 327 -2.07 -47.32 -9.97
C ASP A 327 -1.01 -47.40 -8.86
N LEU A 328 -0.51 -46.27 -8.38
CA LEU A 328 0.43 -46.21 -7.26
C LEU A 328 -0.28 -46.56 -5.94
N LEU A 329 -1.50 -46.05 -5.73
CA LEU A 329 -2.32 -46.30 -4.55
C LEU A 329 -2.76 -47.77 -4.46
N SER A 330 -3.08 -48.40 -5.59
CA SER A 330 -3.45 -49.83 -5.61
C SER A 330 -2.28 -50.74 -5.20
N ARG A 331 -1.04 -50.38 -5.55
CA ARG A 331 0.19 -51.05 -5.07
C ARG A 331 0.41 -50.92 -3.56
N TRP A 332 -0.24 -49.93 -2.93
CA TRP A 332 -0.11 -49.61 -1.51
C TRP A 332 -1.14 -50.32 -0.61
N HIS A 333 -2.03 -51.16 -1.14
CA HIS A 333 -3.04 -51.89 -0.33
C HIS A 333 -2.48 -52.90 0.70
N SER A 334 -1.16 -53.07 0.84
CA SER A 334 -0.54 -53.87 1.91
C SER A 334 -0.54 -53.14 3.27
N LEU A 335 -0.43 -53.88 4.38
CA LEU A 335 -0.48 -53.36 5.77
C LEU A 335 0.46 -52.16 6.02
N ARG A 336 1.61 -52.12 5.33
CA ARG A 336 2.58 -51.01 5.38
C ARG A 336 2.04 -49.73 4.75
N GLY A 337 1.25 -49.82 3.66
CA GLY A 337 0.68 -48.66 2.99
C GLY A 337 -0.43 -47.98 3.79
N ARG A 338 -1.16 -48.69 4.65
CA ARG A 338 -2.14 -48.07 5.58
C ARG A 338 -1.47 -47.16 6.60
N VAL A 339 -0.34 -47.57 7.17
CA VAL A 339 0.45 -46.75 8.12
C VAL A 339 0.95 -45.48 7.42
N PHE A 340 1.37 -45.59 6.15
CA PHE A 340 1.80 -44.43 5.39
C PHE A 340 0.64 -43.51 4.96
N SER A 341 -0.53 -44.05 4.63
CA SER A 341 -1.73 -43.23 4.39
C SER A 341 -2.13 -42.46 5.65
N VAL A 342 -2.00 -43.08 6.83
CA VAL A 342 -2.21 -42.41 8.12
C VAL A 342 -1.14 -41.35 8.39
N LEU A 343 0.14 -41.60 8.09
CA LEU A 343 1.20 -40.58 8.19
C LEU A 343 1.00 -39.42 7.21
N ALA A 344 0.54 -39.68 5.99
CA ALA A 344 0.21 -38.65 5.01
C ALA A 344 -1.01 -37.82 5.43
N ILE A 345 -2.03 -38.46 6.03
CA ILE A 345 -3.18 -37.77 6.64
C ILE A 345 -2.74 -36.95 7.86
N LEU A 346 -1.88 -37.50 8.72
CA LEU A 346 -1.29 -36.77 9.85
C LEU A 346 -0.39 -35.62 9.39
N LEU A 347 0.29 -35.73 8.25
CA LEU A 347 1.08 -34.65 7.62
C LEU A 347 0.24 -33.71 6.75
N LEU A 348 -1.01 -34.04 6.45
CA LEU A 348 -2.01 -33.12 5.90
C LEU A 348 -2.64 -32.28 7.02
N VAL A 349 -2.87 -32.90 8.19
CA VAL A 349 -3.48 -32.25 9.36
C VAL A 349 -2.44 -31.49 10.21
N SER A 350 -1.21 -31.99 10.35
CA SER A 350 -0.22 -31.41 11.29
C SER A 350 0.45 -30.11 10.84
N PRO A 351 0.75 -29.80 9.56
CA PRO A 351 1.27 -28.48 9.20
C PRO A 351 0.18 -27.44 9.28
N ALA A 352 -1.05 -27.77 8.85
CA ALA A 352 -2.20 -26.89 9.01
C ALA A 352 -2.50 -26.62 10.49
N ALA A 353 -2.50 -27.65 11.34
CA ALA A 353 -2.72 -27.51 12.78
C ALA A 353 -1.54 -26.84 13.49
N ALA A 354 -0.28 -27.19 13.17
CA ALA A 354 0.92 -26.63 13.81
C ALA A 354 1.16 -25.18 13.37
N PHE A 355 0.92 -24.80 12.12
CA PHE A 355 0.95 -23.39 11.70
C PHE A 355 -0.25 -22.61 12.20
N SER A 356 -1.45 -23.19 12.28
CA SER A 356 -2.57 -22.54 12.96
C SER A 356 -2.24 -22.31 14.43
N SER A 357 -1.60 -23.30 15.09
CA SER A 357 -1.13 -23.18 16.47
C SER A 357 -0.02 -22.15 16.62
N LEU A 358 0.94 -22.08 15.68
CA LEU A 358 2.03 -21.10 15.68
C LEU A 358 1.53 -19.70 15.34
N ALA A 359 0.55 -19.57 14.47
CA ALA A 359 -0.11 -18.30 14.14
C ALA A 359 -0.94 -17.81 15.33
N LEU A 360 -1.72 -18.69 15.97
CA LEU A 360 -2.40 -18.42 17.25
C LEU A 360 -1.42 -18.11 18.39
N LEU A 361 -0.25 -18.77 18.43
CA LEU A 361 0.81 -18.49 19.40
C LEU A 361 1.55 -17.19 19.09
N SER A 362 1.75 -16.83 17.82
CA SER A 362 2.33 -15.54 17.42
C SER A 362 1.37 -14.38 17.66
N GLN A 363 0.07 -14.61 17.47
CA GLN A 363 -0.99 -13.67 17.87
C GLN A 363 -1.13 -13.57 19.39
N ARG A 364 -0.69 -14.59 20.15
CA ARG A 364 -0.70 -14.58 21.63
C ARG A 364 0.63 -14.19 22.27
N THR A 365 1.70 -13.95 21.50
CA THR A 365 3.01 -13.56 22.03
C THR A 365 3.45 -12.15 21.67
N THR A 366 2.62 -11.37 20.99
CA THR A 366 2.60 -9.94 21.28
C THR A 366 1.98 -9.80 22.67
N ALA A 367 2.83 -9.78 23.70
CA ALA A 367 2.44 -9.21 24.98
C ALA A 367 1.74 -7.90 24.64
N SER A 368 0.44 -7.76 24.95
CA SER A 368 -0.26 -6.48 24.79
C SER A 368 0.61 -5.45 25.48
N PRO A 369 1.29 -4.55 24.74
CA PRO A 369 1.84 -3.37 25.36
C PRO A 369 0.62 -2.73 25.99
N SER A 370 0.68 -2.47 27.30
CA SER A 370 -0.24 -1.54 27.92
C SER A 370 -0.31 -0.33 26.99
N LEU A 371 -1.50 0.07 26.53
CA LEU A 371 -1.68 1.29 25.73
C LEU A 371 -0.92 2.43 26.41
N SER A 372 0.29 2.74 25.95
CA SER A 372 1.08 3.85 26.47
C SER A 372 0.54 5.09 25.78
N ALA A 373 -0.58 5.58 26.29
CA ALA A 373 -1.08 6.87 25.91
C ALA A 373 -0.10 7.94 26.39
N PHE A 374 0.15 8.93 25.53
CA PHE A 374 0.91 10.11 25.92
C PHE A 374 0.05 11.04 26.77
N ASN A 375 0.66 11.71 27.72
CA ASN A 375 -0.04 12.52 28.71
C ASN A 375 0.10 14.02 28.44
N PRO A 376 -0.86 14.83 28.93
CA PRO A 376 -0.70 16.27 28.96
C PRO A 376 0.62 16.68 29.64
N GLY A 377 1.40 17.52 28.95
CA GLY A 377 2.71 17.99 29.41
C GLY A 377 3.90 17.14 28.97
N ASP A 378 3.69 15.99 28.31
CA ASP A 378 4.77 15.26 27.66
C ASP A 378 5.41 16.12 26.55
N LYS A 379 6.73 16.08 26.44
CA LYS A 379 7.49 16.73 25.35
C LYS A 379 7.75 15.73 24.24
N LEU A 380 6.92 15.76 23.19
CA LEU A 380 6.89 14.77 22.11
C LEU A 380 7.41 15.30 20.79
N VAL A 381 8.07 14.42 20.04
CA VAL A 381 8.55 14.71 18.69
C VAL A 381 7.88 13.76 17.70
N GLY A 382 7.09 14.33 16.79
CA GLY A 382 6.46 13.61 15.68
C GLY A 382 7.19 13.88 14.36
N CYS A 383 7.06 12.99 13.39
CA CYS A 383 7.58 13.20 12.04
C CYS A 383 6.60 12.72 10.97
N PHE A 384 6.36 13.53 9.93
CA PHE A 384 5.50 13.15 8.81
C PHE A 384 6.18 12.11 7.92
N TYR A 385 5.46 11.05 7.52
CA TYR A 385 5.99 9.95 6.72
C TYR A 385 5.07 9.57 5.54
N TYR A 386 5.69 9.29 4.40
CA TYR A 386 5.03 8.97 3.13
C TYR A 386 5.39 7.58 2.63
N TYR A 387 4.39 6.71 2.44
CA TYR A 387 4.60 5.32 2.00
C TYR A 387 4.44 5.09 0.48
N TRP A 388 4.34 6.15 -0.31
CA TRP A 388 4.00 6.03 -1.73
C TRP A 388 5.19 5.77 -2.67
N TRP A 389 6.44 5.94 -2.21
CA TRP A 389 7.62 5.84 -3.08
C TRP A 389 7.78 4.48 -3.77
N SER A 390 7.99 4.52 -5.09
CA SER A 390 8.17 3.34 -5.93
C SER A 390 9.09 3.61 -7.11
N ASN A 391 10.02 2.71 -7.35
CA ASN A 391 10.93 2.70 -8.48
C ASN A 391 10.69 1.43 -9.34
N PRO A 392 9.89 1.52 -10.42
CA PRO A 392 9.57 0.38 -11.28
C PRO A 392 10.77 -0.32 -11.91
N THR A 393 11.95 0.31 -11.92
CA THR A 393 13.18 -0.30 -12.46
C THR A 393 13.87 -1.22 -11.46
N HIS A 394 13.54 -1.11 -10.17
CA HIS A 394 14.22 -1.77 -9.06
C HIS A 394 15.75 -1.53 -9.04
N ASN A 395 16.22 -0.49 -9.73
CA ASN A 395 17.62 -0.10 -9.77
C ASN A 395 17.78 1.24 -9.02
N PRO A 396 18.48 1.26 -7.87
CA PRO A 396 18.57 2.44 -7.02
C PRO A 396 19.32 3.61 -7.69
N TYR A 397 20.08 3.36 -8.75
CA TYR A 397 20.80 4.38 -9.50
C TYR A 397 20.00 4.99 -10.65
N ILE A 398 18.81 4.45 -10.93
CA ILE A 398 17.94 4.94 -12.01
C ILE A 398 16.72 5.61 -11.38
N ARG A 399 16.60 6.92 -11.60
CA ARG A 399 15.42 7.70 -11.24
C ARG A 399 14.24 7.27 -12.13
N SER A 400 13.19 6.71 -11.54
CA SER A 400 12.00 6.25 -12.27
C SER A 400 10.74 6.26 -11.39
N GLY A 401 9.57 6.07 -11.99
CA GLY A 401 8.30 6.09 -11.26
C GLY A 401 7.99 7.47 -10.69
N ASN A 402 7.53 7.53 -9.44
CA ASN A 402 7.26 8.80 -8.78
C ASN A 402 8.52 9.59 -8.40
N TRP A 403 9.72 9.00 -8.54
CA TRP A 403 10.98 9.71 -8.29
C TRP A 403 11.36 10.74 -9.36
N TYR A 404 10.69 10.79 -10.53
CA TYR A 404 11.04 11.76 -11.58
C TYR A 404 10.90 13.22 -11.16
N GLY A 405 9.95 13.51 -10.27
CA GLY A 405 9.67 14.87 -9.80
C GLY A 405 10.55 15.34 -8.64
N THR A 406 11.60 14.59 -8.24
CA THR A 406 12.36 14.91 -7.02
C THR A 406 13.68 15.62 -7.32
N LEU A 407 14.02 16.60 -6.48
CA LEU A 407 15.32 17.29 -6.56
C LEU A 407 16.40 16.52 -5.82
N LEU A 408 16.09 16.10 -4.60
CA LEU A 408 17.01 15.36 -3.73
C LEU A 408 17.05 13.88 -4.09
N THR A 409 18.16 13.24 -3.73
CA THR A 409 18.43 11.83 -3.96
C THR A 409 18.62 11.12 -2.62
N PRO A 410 17.82 10.10 -2.28
CA PRO A 410 18.05 9.31 -1.07
C PRO A 410 19.48 8.76 -1.05
N ALA A 411 20.14 8.74 0.10
CA ALA A 411 21.53 8.28 0.22
C ALA A 411 21.72 6.82 -0.23
N GLU A 412 20.67 6.01 -0.09
CA GLU A 412 20.58 4.62 -0.51
C GLU A 412 20.09 4.40 -1.96
N GLY A 413 19.77 5.50 -2.64
CA GLY A 413 19.26 5.54 -4.01
C GLY A 413 17.72 5.43 -4.11
N PHE A 414 17.19 5.50 -5.34
CA PHE A 414 15.75 5.53 -5.58
C PHE A 414 15.12 4.16 -5.29
N TYR A 415 14.40 4.07 -4.18
CA TYR A 415 13.88 2.80 -3.66
C TYR A 415 12.39 2.56 -3.97
N ASP A 416 11.98 1.31 -3.78
CA ASP A 416 10.58 0.93 -3.57
C ASP A 416 10.33 0.76 -2.08
N ILE A 417 9.31 1.45 -1.56
CA ILE A 417 8.90 1.22 -0.18
C ILE A 417 8.47 -0.24 -0.01
N ASN A 418 9.14 -0.87 0.94
CA ASN A 418 8.87 -2.22 1.37
C ASN A 418 9.14 -2.32 2.86
N ARG A 419 8.82 -3.48 3.43
CA ARG A 419 8.97 -3.76 4.86
C ARG A 419 10.37 -3.44 5.41
N GLY A 420 11.41 -3.74 4.64
CA GLY A 420 12.80 -3.52 5.02
C GLY A 420 13.13 -2.03 5.15
N TYR A 421 12.71 -1.21 4.19
CA TYR A 421 12.90 0.24 4.23
C TYR A 421 12.11 0.88 5.38
N ILE A 422 10.82 0.56 5.52
CA ILE A 422 10.02 1.08 6.64
C ILE A 422 10.70 0.75 7.96
N LYS A 423 11.15 -0.50 8.15
CA LYS A 423 11.83 -0.89 9.39
C LYS A 423 13.11 -0.09 9.61
N TYR A 424 13.91 0.11 8.57
CA TYR A 424 15.15 0.87 8.63
C TYR A 424 14.89 2.34 9.03
N ASP A 425 13.89 2.96 8.42
CA ASP A 425 13.47 4.33 8.70
C ASP A 425 13.00 4.50 10.14
N LEU A 426 12.11 3.62 10.61
CA LEU A 426 11.61 3.67 11.98
C LEU A 426 12.74 3.47 13.02
N VAL A 427 13.73 2.64 12.73
CA VAL A 427 14.91 2.49 13.60
C VAL A 427 15.73 3.77 13.65
N GLN A 428 15.96 4.43 12.51
CA GLN A 428 16.68 5.70 12.47
C GLN A 428 15.92 6.82 13.18
N MET A 429 14.61 6.94 12.97
CA MET A 429 13.76 7.90 13.66
C MET A 429 13.88 7.77 15.18
N LYS A 430 13.76 6.55 15.71
CA LYS A 430 13.92 6.29 17.14
C LYS A 430 15.31 6.67 17.64
N SER A 431 16.35 6.44 16.83
CA SER A 431 17.74 6.73 17.23
C SER A 431 18.00 8.21 17.47
N VAL A 432 17.27 9.10 16.79
CA VAL A 432 17.35 10.56 16.99
C VAL A 432 16.28 11.12 17.92
N GLY A 433 15.51 10.24 18.57
CA GLY A 433 14.53 10.60 19.58
C GLY A 433 13.16 11.05 19.05
N ILE A 434 12.79 10.69 17.82
CA ILE A 434 11.41 10.83 17.33
C ILE A 434 10.53 9.80 18.05
N ASP A 435 9.43 10.25 18.63
CA ASP A 435 8.54 9.46 19.50
C ASP A 435 7.39 8.79 18.72
N PHE A 436 6.90 9.46 17.67
CA PHE A 436 5.81 8.94 16.85
C PHE A 436 5.87 9.41 15.39
N VAL A 437 5.13 8.72 14.53
CA VAL A 437 5.00 9.04 13.11
C VAL A 437 3.61 9.57 12.79
N VAL A 438 3.56 10.68 12.05
CA VAL A 438 2.33 11.18 11.44
C VAL A 438 2.26 10.60 10.03
N LEU A 439 1.43 9.58 9.85
CA LEU A 439 1.44 8.75 8.65
C LEU A 439 0.42 9.26 7.64
N SER A 440 0.90 9.68 6.46
CA SER A 440 0.04 10.15 5.36
C SER A 440 -0.94 9.05 4.93
N PHE A 441 -2.23 9.23 5.16
CA PHE A 441 -3.24 8.20 4.93
C PHE A 441 -3.99 8.41 3.61
N HIS A 442 -3.93 7.40 2.75
CA HIS A 442 -4.60 7.34 1.45
C HIS A 442 -5.36 6.03 1.29
N GLU A 443 -6.59 6.08 0.78
CA GLU A 443 -7.40 4.87 0.58
C GLU A 443 -6.80 3.92 -0.45
N TYR A 444 -6.27 4.45 -1.55
CA TYR A 444 -5.65 3.65 -2.61
C TYR A 444 -4.34 2.99 -2.19
N GLY A 445 -3.80 3.36 -1.02
CA GLY A 445 -2.57 2.82 -0.45
C GLY A 445 -2.78 1.98 0.81
N PHE A 446 -4.01 1.53 1.09
CA PHE A 446 -4.36 0.88 2.36
C PHE A 446 -3.49 -0.35 2.71
N ASP A 447 -3.08 -1.16 1.72
CA ASP A 447 -2.17 -2.29 1.96
C ASP A 447 -0.80 -1.85 2.51
N ARG A 448 -0.28 -0.70 2.04
CA ARG A 448 0.99 -0.14 2.52
C ARG A 448 0.83 0.54 3.89
N TYR A 449 -0.33 1.12 4.15
CA TYR A 449 -0.71 1.59 5.48
C TYR A 449 -0.69 0.43 6.49
N LEU A 450 -1.36 -0.70 6.19
CA LEU A 450 -1.33 -1.90 7.05
C LEU A 450 0.10 -2.44 7.22
N LEU A 451 0.89 -2.47 6.15
CA LEU A 451 2.29 -2.88 6.23
C LEU A 451 3.09 -1.99 7.19
N PHE A 452 2.89 -0.67 7.15
CA PHE A 452 3.53 0.25 8.08
C PHE A 452 3.09 -0.02 9.52
N VAL A 453 1.79 -0.19 9.75
CA VAL A 453 1.20 -0.47 11.07
C VAL A 453 1.86 -1.69 11.73
N ASP A 454 2.04 -2.78 10.96
CA ASP A 454 2.70 -3.98 11.45
C ASP A 454 4.16 -3.72 11.83
N VAL A 455 4.90 -2.99 10.99
CA VAL A 455 6.32 -2.70 11.23
C VAL A 455 6.49 -1.73 12.41
N ALA A 456 5.58 -0.76 12.57
CA ALA A 456 5.58 0.16 13.70
C ALA A 456 5.37 -0.57 15.02
N ALA A 457 4.43 -1.53 15.07
CA ALA A 457 4.21 -2.40 16.23
C ALA A 457 5.45 -3.23 16.56
N GLU A 458 6.13 -3.78 15.55
CA GLU A 458 7.37 -4.55 15.73
C GLU A 458 8.54 -3.70 16.23
N GLN A 459 8.63 -2.44 15.79
CA GLN A 459 9.69 -1.53 16.22
C GLN A 459 9.34 -0.81 17.53
N GLY A 460 8.10 -0.90 18.01
CA GLY A 460 7.62 -0.18 19.19
C GLY A 460 7.78 1.34 19.02
N ILE A 461 7.28 1.88 17.91
CA ILE A 461 7.13 3.32 17.67
C ILE A 461 5.66 3.62 17.41
N HIS A 462 5.15 4.71 17.97
CA HIS A 462 3.76 5.06 17.80
C HIS A 462 3.50 5.73 16.44
N PHE A 463 2.26 5.67 15.96
CA PHE A 463 1.84 6.41 14.77
C PHE A 463 0.40 6.92 14.89
N ALA A 464 0.10 8.02 14.21
CA ALA A 464 -1.26 8.52 13.99
C ALA A 464 -1.49 8.72 12.49
N PRO A 465 -2.67 8.37 11.96
CA PRO A 465 -3.01 8.69 10.58
C PRO A 465 -3.20 10.20 10.40
N MET A 466 -2.68 10.72 9.30
CA MET A 466 -3.01 12.03 8.75
C MET A 466 -3.92 11.85 7.55
N ILE A 467 -5.17 12.24 7.70
CA ILE A 467 -6.19 12.08 6.67
C ILE A 467 -5.96 13.13 5.59
N GLU A 468 -5.61 12.65 4.40
CA GLU A 468 -5.29 13.48 3.23
C GLU A 468 -6.56 13.87 2.49
N LEU A 469 -7.29 14.88 3.01
CA LEU A 469 -8.55 15.34 2.40
C LEU A 469 -8.37 15.85 0.95
N TYR A 470 -7.13 16.15 0.55
CA TYR A 470 -6.72 16.36 -0.83
C TYR A 470 -7.21 15.24 -1.78
N ASP A 471 -7.12 13.98 -1.35
CA ASP A 471 -7.53 12.84 -2.18
C ASP A 471 -8.99 12.92 -2.59
N LEU A 472 -9.87 13.28 -1.65
CA LEU A 472 -11.31 13.38 -1.91
C LEU A 472 -11.60 14.47 -2.95
N ARG A 473 -10.99 15.65 -2.80
CA ARG A 473 -11.25 16.75 -3.74
C ARG A 473 -10.68 16.53 -5.15
N GLU A 474 -9.58 15.79 -5.27
CA GLU A 474 -8.99 15.50 -6.57
C GLU A 474 -9.71 14.37 -7.32
N GLN A 475 -10.18 13.36 -6.59
CA GLN A 475 -10.74 12.13 -7.14
C GLN A 475 -12.27 12.19 -7.29
N GLU A 476 -12.95 12.98 -6.48
CA GLU A 476 -14.43 13.08 -6.41
C GLU A 476 -14.87 14.56 -6.53
N PRO A 477 -14.79 15.19 -7.72
CA PRO A 477 -15.09 16.62 -7.92
C PRO A 477 -16.50 17.04 -7.49
N GLU A 478 -17.46 16.12 -7.43
CA GLU A 478 -18.82 16.34 -6.95
C GLU A 478 -18.89 16.79 -5.48
N LEU A 479 -17.86 16.44 -4.69
CA LEU A 479 -17.72 16.83 -3.28
C LEU A 479 -17.24 18.28 -3.13
N CYS A 480 -16.69 18.87 -4.19
CA CYS A 480 -16.21 20.25 -4.19
C CYS A 480 -17.39 21.23 -4.14
N ALA A 481 -17.14 22.43 -3.61
CA ALA A 481 -18.14 23.49 -3.54
C ALA A 481 -18.65 23.84 -4.94
N THR A 482 -19.96 23.95 -5.11
CA THR A 482 -20.55 24.31 -6.42
C THR A 482 -20.50 25.82 -6.61
N PHE A 483 -19.95 26.31 -7.73
CA PHE A 483 -19.87 27.73 -8.06
C PHE A 483 -21.17 28.25 -8.71
N PRO A 484 -21.36 29.57 -8.85
CA PRO A 484 -22.58 30.16 -9.40
C PRO A 484 -22.95 29.69 -10.83
N ASP A 485 -21.96 29.26 -11.61
CA ASP A 485 -22.11 28.69 -12.95
C ASP A 485 -22.52 27.21 -12.95
N GLY A 486 -22.58 26.58 -11.77
CA GLY A 486 -22.91 25.17 -11.59
C GLY A 486 -21.70 24.23 -11.61
N GLU A 487 -20.51 24.75 -11.90
CA GLU A 487 -19.27 23.95 -11.96
C GLU A 487 -18.63 23.79 -10.57
N PRO A 488 -17.77 22.79 -10.35
CA PRO A 488 -16.97 22.69 -9.15
C PRO A 488 -16.03 23.88 -8.95
N ALA A 489 -15.72 24.22 -7.70
CA ALA A 489 -14.77 25.26 -7.35
C ALA A 489 -13.43 25.08 -8.13
N PRO A 490 -12.88 26.14 -8.75
CA PRO A 490 -11.69 26.03 -9.61
C PRO A 490 -10.45 25.45 -8.91
N GLU A 491 -10.30 25.75 -7.63
CA GLU A 491 -9.21 25.26 -6.77
C GLU A 491 -9.60 23.99 -6.00
N ARG A 492 -10.73 23.35 -6.39
CA ARG A 492 -11.27 22.10 -5.86
C ARG A 492 -11.53 22.11 -4.35
N GLN A 493 -11.87 23.24 -3.75
CA GLN A 493 -12.25 23.27 -2.33
C GLN A 493 -13.50 22.44 -2.07
N LEU A 494 -13.54 21.76 -0.92
CA LEU A 494 -14.68 20.96 -0.51
C LEU A 494 -15.91 21.82 -0.20
N GLY A 495 -17.08 21.29 -0.53
CA GLY A 495 -18.38 21.91 -0.26
C GLY A 495 -19.02 21.40 1.03
N LEU A 496 -19.87 22.22 1.66
CA LEU A 496 -20.63 21.84 2.85
C LEU A 496 -21.90 21.05 2.45
N LYS A 497 -21.70 19.83 1.94
CA LYS A 497 -22.74 18.93 1.43
C LYS A 497 -22.84 17.64 2.26
N ASN A 498 -24.00 16.98 2.25
CA ASN A 498 -24.15 15.68 2.89
C ASN A 498 -23.25 14.60 2.26
N ALA A 499 -23.05 14.64 0.93
CA ALA A 499 -22.14 13.73 0.24
C ALA A 499 -20.70 13.88 0.76
N THR A 500 -20.22 15.13 0.86
CA THR A 500 -18.89 15.45 1.41
C THR A 500 -18.75 14.98 2.85
N LEU A 501 -19.76 15.24 3.68
CA LEU A 501 -19.80 14.80 5.08
C LEU A 501 -19.67 13.27 5.19
N ASN A 502 -20.53 12.53 4.47
CA ASN A 502 -20.53 11.07 4.49
C ASN A 502 -19.17 10.52 4.05
N ARG A 503 -18.59 11.10 3.00
CA ARG A 503 -17.32 10.62 2.47
C ARG A 503 -16.14 10.85 3.41
N ILE A 504 -16.08 12.02 4.05
CA ILE A 504 -15.08 12.31 5.07
C ILE A 504 -15.20 11.34 6.26
N VAL A 505 -16.43 11.05 6.71
CA VAL A 505 -16.69 10.09 7.79
C VAL A 505 -16.17 8.70 7.40
N GLU A 506 -16.50 8.20 6.21
CA GLU A 506 -16.02 6.90 5.70
C GLU A 506 -14.49 6.84 5.63
N PHE A 507 -13.86 7.92 5.14
CA PHE A 507 -12.42 8.00 4.97
C PHE A 507 -11.68 7.96 6.32
N ILE A 508 -12.17 8.71 7.31
CA ILE A 508 -11.62 8.69 8.68
C ILE A 508 -11.82 7.32 9.33
N LEU A 509 -13.03 6.74 9.25
CA LEU A 509 -13.33 5.43 9.83
C LEU A 509 -12.46 4.31 9.25
N LEU A 510 -12.12 4.39 7.96
CA LEU A 510 -11.21 3.43 7.34
C LEU A 510 -9.81 3.45 7.99
N SER A 511 -9.28 4.64 8.27
CA SER A 511 -7.98 4.80 8.95
C SER A 511 -7.98 4.25 10.39
N LEU A 512 -9.13 4.37 11.07
CA LEU A 512 -9.32 3.98 12.47
C LEU A 512 -9.55 2.48 12.67
N ARG A 513 -9.68 1.68 11.59
CA ARG A 513 -9.82 0.22 11.69
C ARG A 513 -8.66 -0.48 12.40
N VAL A 514 -7.51 0.19 12.48
CA VAL A 514 -6.30 -0.32 13.14
C VAL A 514 -6.05 0.33 14.50
N LYS A 515 -7.01 1.08 15.07
CA LYS A 515 -6.85 1.81 16.34
C LYS A 515 -6.51 0.91 17.54
N ASP A 516 -6.89 -0.36 17.47
CA ASP A 516 -6.59 -1.36 18.51
C ASP A 516 -5.17 -1.93 18.39
N ASN A 517 -4.42 -1.57 17.34
CA ASN A 517 -3.00 -1.92 17.22
C ASN A 517 -2.19 -1.18 18.31
N PRO A 518 -1.25 -1.83 18.99
CA PRO A 518 -0.52 -1.20 20.09
C PRO A 518 0.43 -0.07 19.68
N ALA A 519 0.79 0.03 18.40
CA ALA A 519 1.53 1.18 17.88
C ALA A 519 0.63 2.37 17.53
N PHE A 520 -0.71 2.23 17.55
CA PHE A 520 -1.57 3.37 17.34
C PHE A 520 -1.33 4.42 18.43
N LEU A 521 -1.33 5.69 18.07
CA LEU A 521 -1.09 6.81 18.98
C LEU A 521 -2.37 7.10 19.77
N TRP A 522 -2.27 7.05 21.09
CA TRP A 522 -3.33 7.44 22.00
C TRP A 522 -2.87 8.63 22.84
N TYR A 523 -3.79 9.56 23.09
CA TYR A 523 -3.54 10.75 23.89
C TYR A 523 -4.49 10.79 25.09
N SER A 524 -3.93 10.92 26.29
CA SER A 524 -4.67 11.03 27.54
C SER A 524 -5.26 12.42 27.69
N VAL A 525 -6.51 12.49 28.15
CA VAL A 525 -7.16 13.75 28.53
C VAL A 525 -7.41 13.67 30.03
N GLU A 526 -7.00 14.67 30.81
CA GLU A 526 -6.87 14.60 32.29
C GLU A 526 -8.02 13.93 33.06
N THR A 527 -9.25 14.00 32.54
CA THR A 527 -10.46 13.51 33.21
C THR A 527 -11.18 12.40 32.45
N GLN A 528 -10.60 11.87 31.37
CA GLN A 528 -11.25 10.92 30.47
C GLN A 528 -10.31 9.79 30.05
N GLU A 529 -10.90 8.72 29.50
CA GLU A 529 -10.13 7.65 28.88
C GLU A 529 -9.26 8.22 27.74
N PRO A 530 -8.05 7.66 27.53
CA PRO A 530 -7.23 8.01 26.37
C PRO A 530 -8.01 7.86 25.08
N ARG A 531 -7.72 8.71 24.11
CA ARG A 531 -8.39 8.71 22.82
C ARG A 531 -7.39 8.47 21.68
N PRO A 532 -7.75 7.71 20.63
CA PRO A 532 -6.92 7.55 19.45
C PRO A 532 -6.78 8.90 18.74
N VAL A 533 -5.57 9.22 18.29
CA VAL A 533 -5.26 10.50 17.65
C VAL A 533 -5.46 10.43 16.14
N VAL A 534 -6.10 11.45 15.57
CA VAL A 534 -6.23 11.63 14.11
C VAL A 534 -5.80 13.04 13.73
N PHE A 535 -4.91 13.15 12.74
CA PHE A 535 -4.56 14.40 12.09
C PHE A 535 -5.43 14.59 10.85
N LEU A 536 -5.94 15.80 10.62
CA LEU A 536 -6.73 16.13 9.44
C LEU A 536 -5.96 17.17 8.62
N TYR A 537 -5.34 16.75 7.52
CA TYR A 537 -4.68 17.68 6.61
C TYR A 537 -5.73 18.40 5.76
N ASP A 538 -5.54 19.71 5.53
CA ASP A 538 -6.49 20.53 4.76
C ASP A 538 -7.93 20.59 5.36
N SER A 539 -8.12 20.41 6.67
CA SER A 539 -9.47 20.47 7.29
C SER A 539 -10.17 21.82 7.18
N PHE A 540 -9.44 22.90 6.86
CA PHE A 540 -10.02 24.21 6.55
C PHE A 540 -10.19 24.51 5.05
N TYR A 541 -9.84 23.58 4.16
CA TYR A 541 -9.86 23.78 2.71
C TYR A 541 -11.26 23.58 2.09
N PHE A 542 -12.21 24.41 2.54
CA PHE A 542 -13.62 24.40 2.17
C PHE A 542 -14.06 25.77 1.66
N TYR A 543 -14.97 25.81 0.68
CA TYR A 543 -15.56 27.06 0.13
C TYR A 543 -17.09 27.08 0.31
N PRO A 544 -17.69 28.29 0.37
CA PRO A 544 -19.13 28.43 0.23
C PRO A 544 -19.55 28.00 -1.17
N GLY A 545 -20.62 27.21 -1.24
CA GLY A 545 -21.21 26.79 -2.51
C GLY A 545 -22.51 27.52 -2.84
N TRP A 546 -22.93 27.40 -4.09
CA TRP A 546 -24.13 28.00 -4.67
C TRP A 546 -25.21 27.00 -5.06
N SER A 547 -25.00 25.71 -4.82
CA SER A 547 -26.07 24.73 -4.90
C SER A 547 -27.15 25.03 -3.86
N ASP A 548 -28.38 24.58 -4.12
CA ASP A 548 -29.49 24.80 -3.18
C ASP A 548 -29.22 24.17 -1.81
N GLU A 549 -28.53 23.03 -1.76
CA GLU A 549 -28.15 22.37 -0.50
C GLU A 549 -27.20 23.26 0.32
N GLU A 550 -26.11 23.71 -0.30
CA GLU A 550 -25.05 24.47 0.37
C GLU A 550 -25.54 25.85 0.84
N LYS A 551 -26.28 26.58 0.01
CA LYS A 551 -26.87 27.87 0.39
C LYS A 551 -27.79 27.72 1.59
N ARG A 552 -28.65 26.69 1.59
CA ARG A 552 -29.56 26.40 2.70
C ARG A 552 -28.80 26.03 3.96
N PHE A 553 -27.72 25.27 3.85
CA PHE A 553 -26.88 24.90 4.98
C PHE A 553 -26.26 26.14 5.66
N VAL A 554 -25.64 27.02 4.87
CA VAL A 554 -25.07 28.29 5.39
C VAL A 554 -26.15 29.22 5.93
N ALA A 555 -27.30 29.33 5.26
CA ALA A 555 -28.42 30.16 5.74
C ALA A 555 -29.01 29.66 7.07
N ARG A 556 -29.06 28.34 7.27
CA ARG A 556 -29.47 27.75 8.56
C ARG A 556 -28.43 28.04 9.65
N ALA A 557 -27.15 27.97 9.33
CA ALA A 557 -26.10 28.35 10.26
C ALA A 557 -26.15 29.84 10.64
N LEU A 558 -26.52 30.73 9.71
CA LEU A 558 -26.72 32.15 10.00
C LEU A 558 -27.84 32.37 11.04
N LEU A 559 -28.98 31.70 10.86
CA LEU A 559 -30.09 31.77 11.80
C LEU A 559 -29.67 31.24 13.18
N ASP A 560 -29.05 30.07 13.23
CA ASP A 560 -28.54 29.48 14.47
C ASP A 560 -27.58 30.43 15.20
N LEU A 561 -26.63 31.04 14.47
CA LEU A 561 -25.68 31.99 15.01
C LEU A 561 -26.37 33.20 15.68
N TYR A 562 -27.36 33.80 15.01
CA TYR A 562 -28.08 34.96 15.55
C TYR A 562 -29.08 34.61 16.65
N MET A 563 -29.69 33.43 16.59
CA MET A 563 -30.54 32.91 17.67
C MET A 563 -29.71 32.67 18.94
N GLN A 564 -28.49 32.14 18.81
CA GLN A 564 -27.57 31.98 19.94
C GLN A 564 -27.12 33.33 20.54
N ARG A 565 -26.93 34.35 19.70
CA ARG A 565 -26.52 35.70 20.15
C ARG A 565 -27.65 36.46 20.86
N THR A 566 -28.90 36.31 20.39
CA THR A 566 -30.04 37.12 20.87
C THR A 566 -30.96 36.38 21.84
N GLY A 567 -30.95 35.04 21.84
CA GLY A 567 -31.93 34.22 22.55
C GLY A 567 -33.35 34.28 21.95
N GLY A 568 -33.50 34.88 20.77
CA GLY A 568 -34.78 35.13 20.12
C GLY A 568 -35.25 34.02 19.17
N SER A 569 -36.48 34.15 18.67
CA SER A 569 -37.05 33.28 17.63
C SER A 569 -36.49 33.59 16.24
N GLU A 570 -36.67 32.70 15.26
CA GLU A 570 -36.30 32.97 13.86
C GLU A 570 -36.93 34.26 13.33
N GLU A 571 -38.18 34.56 13.71
CA GLU A 571 -38.90 35.79 13.33
C GLU A 571 -38.19 37.05 13.80
N GLN A 572 -37.70 37.05 15.05
CA GLN A 572 -36.93 38.16 15.61
C GLN A 572 -35.57 38.31 14.92
N VAL A 573 -34.95 37.20 14.50
CA VAL A 573 -33.72 37.24 13.70
C VAL A 573 -33.98 37.85 12.32
N TYR A 574 -35.08 37.50 11.66
CA TYR A 574 -35.45 38.11 10.37
C TYR A 574 -35.66 39.63 10.49
N GLU A 575 -36.31 40.11 11.56
CA GLU A 575 -36.47 41.54 11.83
C GLU A 575 -35.13 42.24 12.04
N LEU A 576 -34.23 41.62 12.82
CA LEU A 576 -32.90 42.15 13.09
C LEU A 576 -32.06 42.24 11.82
N LEU A 577 -32.01 41.17 11.03
CA LEU A 577 -31.28 41.14 9.77
C LEU A 577 -31.89 42.11 8.75
N SER A 578 -33.22 42.26 8.73
CA SER A 578 -33.90 43.26 7.86
C SER A 578 -33.43 44.68 8.17
N ALA A 579 -33.37 45.04 9.46
CA ALA A 579 -32.90 46.35 9.89
C ALA A 579 -31.41 46.55 9.60
N ARG A 580 -30.59 45.52 9.84
CA ARG A 580 -29.13 45.57 9.66
C ARG A 580 -28.70 45.59 8.20
N TRP A 581 -29.41 44.87 7.32
CA TRP A 581 -29.06 44.76 5.90
C TRP A 581 -29.81 45.74 5.01
N GLU A 582 -30.67 46.58 5.59
CA GLU A 582 -31.58 47.47 4.86
C GLU A 582 -32.40 46.70 3.80
N SER A 583 -32.87 45.50 4.17
CA SER A 583 -33.57 44.55 3.31
C SER A 583 -34.89 44.09 3.95
N ASN A 584 -35.82 43.55 3.17
CA ASN A 584 -37.12 43.07 3.68
C ASN A 584 -37.12 41.53 3.78
N ILE A 585 -36.66 41.03 4.92
CA ILE A 585 -36.53 39.59 5.20
C ILE A 585 -37.69 39.18 6.10
N ARG A 586 -38.64 38.41 5.56
CA ARG A 586 -39.82 37.96 6.34
C ARG A 586 -39.84 36.45 6.56
N ASN A 587 -39.02 35.72 5.81
CA ASN A 587 -38.99 34.27 5.81
C ASN A 587 -37.64 33.78 5.26
N PHE A 588 -37.43 32.47 5.32
CA PHE A 588 -36.22 31.81 4.85
C PHE A 588 -35.92 32.02 3.35
N THR A 589 -36.94 32.16 2.50
CA THR A 589 -36.76 32.45 1.08
C THR A 589 -36.23 33.86 0.85
N ASP A 590 -36.78 34.85 1.57
CA ASP A 590 -36.30 36.23 1.53
C ASP A 590 -34.84 36.29 2.05
N LEU A 591 -34.48 35.48 3.05
CA LEU A 591 -33.10 35.37 3.54
C LEU A 591 -32.15 34.85 2.45
N LEU A 592 -32.51 33.75 1.79
CA LEU A 592 -31.72 33.16 0.70
C LEU A 592 -31.55 34.09 -0.50
N ALA A 593 -32.53 34.96 -0.78
CA ALA A 593 -32.43 35.95 -1.84
C ALA A 593 -31.30 36.98 -1.62
N ASN A 594 -30.81 37.11 -0.38
CA ASN A 594 -29.70 37.98 0.00
C ASN A 594 -28.35 37.23 0.07
N TYR A 595 -28.27 35.95 -0.34
CA TYR A 595 -27.02 35.20 -0.37
C TYR A 595 -25.99 35.87 -1.30
N PRO A 596 -24.68 35.85 -0.98
CA PRO A 596 -23.67 36.51 -1.80
C PRO A 596 -23.68 35.98 -3.24
N LYS A 597 -23.42 36.88 -4.20
CA LYS A 597 -23.56 36.56 -5.63
C LYS A 597 -22.43 35.71 -6.18
N ASP A 598 -21.22 35.94 -5.67
CA ASP A 598 -20.01 35.24 -6.07
C ASP A 598 -18.99 35.18 -4.93
N ILE A 599 -17.89 34.48 -5.17
CA ILE A 599 -16.82 34.28 -4.18
C ILE A 599 -16.10 35.58 -3.78
N LYS A 600 -16.13 36.64 -4.60
CA LYS A 600 -15.46 37.91 -4.27
C LYS A 600 -16.14 38.60 -3.10
N GLU A 601 -17.46 38.48 -3.00
CA GLU A 601 -18.23 39.02 -1.88
C GLU A 601 -17.91 38.32 -0.55
N PHE A 602 -17.50 37.05 -0.58
CA PHE A 602 -16.97 36.33 0.59
C PHE A 602 -15.49 36.66 0.88
N ARG A 603 -14.66 36.84 -0.16
CA ARG A 603 -13.23 37.14 -0.01
C ARG A 603 -12.99 38.57 0.49
N ASN A 604 -13.83 39.52 0.10
CA ASN A 604 -13.73 40.93 0.46
C ASN A 604 -15.11 41.52 0.79
N PRO A 605 -15.69 41.21 1.96
CA PRO A 605 -17.01 41.65 2.37
C PRO A 605 -16.98 43.13 2.76
N ILE A 606 -17.78 43.93 2.06
CA ILE A 606 -17.89 45.38 2.26
C ILE A 606 -19.13 45.72 3.09
N THR A 607 -20.25 45.05 2.80
CA THR A 607 -21.54 45.32 3.48
C THR A 607 -21.72 44.46 4.74
N ASP A 608 -22.59 44.89 5.64
CA ASP A 608 -22.95 44.10 6.83
C ASP A 608 -23.54 42.73 6.46
N CYS A 609 -24.36 42.68 5.40
CA CYS A 609 -24.86 41.42 4.84
C CYS A 609 -23.72 40.46 4.43
N GLN A 610 -22.74 40.95 3.68
CA GLN A 610 -21.60 40.12 3.24
C GLN A 610 -20.76 39.64 4.43
N LYS A 611 -20.53 40.50 5.43
CA LYS A 611 -19.80 40.12 6.66
C LYS A 611 -20.55 39.07 7.47
N ASP A 612 -21.87 39.21 7.60
CA ASP A 612 -22.72 38.25 8.30
C ASP A 612 -22.73 36.89 7.58
N TRP A 613 -22.68 36.87 6.24
CA TRP A 613 -22.53 35.62 5.48
C TRP A 613 -21.15 34.97 5.65
N CYS A 614 -20.06 35.73 5.76
CA CYS A 614 -18.74 35.21 6.10
C CYS A 614 -18.74 34.55 7.49
N ASP A 615 -19.33 35.22 8.49
CA ASP A 615 -19.53 34.69 9.84
C ASP A 615 -20.37 33.40 9.82
N ALA A 616 -21.46 33.40 9.06
CA ALA A 616 -22.33 32.24 8.90
C ALA A 616 -21.62 31.06 8.25
N PHE A 617 -20.76 31.29 7.26
CA PHE A 617 -19.98 30.23 6.64
C PHE A 617 -19.00 29.58 7.61
N LEU A 618 -18.30 30.38 8.43
CA LEU A 618 -17.42 29.83 9.49
C LEU A 618 -18.19 29.00 10.50
N HIS A 619 -19.36 29.49 10.92
CA HIS A 619 -20.23 28.75 11.83
C HIS A 619 -20.77 27.47 11.17
N ALA A 620 -21.16 27.53 9.90
CA ALA A 620 -21.57 26.37 9.12
C ALA A 620 -20.46 25.31 9.04
N TRP A 621 -19.23 25.73 8.76
CA TRP A 621 -18.06 24.85 8.75
C TRP A 621 -17.84 24.17 10.11
N HIS A 622 -17.98 24.92 11.22
CA HIS A 622 -17.93 24.34 12.57
C HIS A 622 -19.02 23.28 12.77
N LEU A 623 -20.28 23.60 12.46
CA LEU A 623 -21.41 22.68 12.59
C LEU A 623 -21.24 21.43 11.71
N PHE A 624 -20.68 21.59 10.51
CA PHE A 624 -20.37 20.49 9.60
C PHE A 624 -19.38 19.51 10.24
N TRP A 625 -18.27 20.01 10.78
CA TRP A 625 -17.30 19.17 11.46
C TRP A 625 -17.84 18.56 12.76
N GLN A 626 -18.69 19.26 13.52
CA GLN A 626 -19.37 18.64 14.67
C GLN A 626 -20.19 17.41 14.24
N GLN A 627 -20.88 17.47 13.10
CA GLN A 627 -21.61 16.31 12.57
C GLN A 627 -20.66 15.19 12.11
N VAL A 628 -19.54 15.51 11.46
CA VAL A 628 -18.51 14.52 11.11
C VAL A 628 -18.01 13.80 12.36
N LYS A 629 -17.60 14.57 13.39
CA LYS A 629 -17.10 14.03 14.66
C LYS A 629 -18.14 13.14 15.34
N GLN A 630 -19.38 13.62 15.45
CA GLN A 630 -20.47 12.85 16.05
C GLN A 630 -20.66 11.49 15.37
N ARG A 631 -20.63 11.44 14.04
CA ARG A 631 -20.81 10.19 13.29
C ARG A 631 -19.61 9.25 13.41
N VAL A 632 -18.39 9.78 13.33
CA VAL A 632 -17.17 8.98 13.53
C VAL A 632 -17.15 8.42 14.95
N GLU A 633 -17.42 9.23 15.97
CA GLU A 633 -17.36 8.81 17.37
C GLU A 633 -18.49 7.86 17.75
N ALA A 634 -19.64 7.92 17.06
CA ALA A 634 -20.71 6.93 17.22
C ALA A 634 -20.29 5.52 16.80
N GLU A 635 -19.34 5.39 15.86
CA GLU A 635 -18.85 4.10 15.37
C GLU A 635 -17.49 3.69 15.99
N ALA A 636 -16.56 4.63 16.12
CA ALA A 636 -15.19 4.37 16.56
C ALA A 636 -14.95 4.63 18.06
N GLY A 637 -15.92 5.21 18.77
CA GLY A 637 -15.73 5.78 20.12
C GLY A 637 -15.04 7.15 20.07
N PRO A 638 -14.80 7.79 21.23
CA PRO A 638 -14.20 9.13 21.31
C PRO A 638 -12.85 9.20 20.59
N VAL A 639 -12.58 10.30 19.87
CA VAL A 639 -11.32 10.51 19.12
C VAL A 639 -10.65 11.80 19.61
N TYR A 640 -9.32 11.86 19.52
CA TYR A 640 -8.57 13.10 19.73
C TYR A 640 -8.28 13.76 18.38
N TRP A 641 -8.89 14.91 18.13
CA TRP A 641 -8.93 15.52 16.81
C TRP A 641 -7.91 16.64 16.67
N ILE A 642 -6.96 16.50 15.74
CA ILE A 642 -5.97 17.52 15.43
C ILE A 642 -6.22 18.04 14.01
N GLY A 643 -6.70 19.28 13.89
CA GLY A 643 -6.95 19.90 12.59
C GLY A 643 -5.71 20.57 12.01
N GLY A 644 -5.54 20.53 10.70
CA GLY A 644 -4.44 21.15 9.95
C GLY A 644 -4.79 22.46 9.25
N ASP A 645 -3.81 23.34 9.16
CA ASP A 645 -3.74 24.45 8.20
C ASP A 645 -4.72 25.62 8.40
N LEU A 646 -4.72 26.28 9.58
CA LEU A 646 -5.40 27.57 9.79
C LEU A 646 -4.70 28.75 9.12
N VAL A 647 -4.30 28.61 7.87
CA VAL A 647 -3.77 29.76 7.14
C VAL A 647 -4.90 30.32 6.27
N ARG A 648 -5.44 31.47 6.70
CA ARG A 648 -6.55 32.21 6.07
C ARG A 648 -6.16 32.76 4.69
N TRP A 649 -6.06 31.92 3.67
CA TRP A 649 -5.64 32.41 2.33
C TRP A 649 -6.72 33.17 1.58
N TRP A 650 -7.99 32.85 1.81
CA TRP A 650 -9.10 33.40 1.04
C TRP A 650 -10.14 34.14 1.89
N MET A 651 -10.16 33.96 3.22
CA MET A 651 -11.10 34.68 4.10
C MET A 651 -10.48 35.94 4.70
N PRO A 652 -11.19 37.09 4.67
CA PRO A 652 -10.72 38.36 5.23
C PRO A 652 -10.53 38.29 6.75
N PRO A 653 -9.75 39.20 7.38
CA PRO A 653 -9.78 39.43 8.82
C PRO A 653 -11.21 39.79 9.27
N ILE A 654 -11.68 39.25 10.40
CA ILE A 654 -13.00 39.60 10.95
C ILE A 654 -12.77 40.64 12.04
N GLU A 655 -13.40 41.81 11.93
CA GLU A 655 -13.53 42.77 13.03
C GLU A 655 -14.81 42.46 13.81
N GLY A 656 -14.70 42.11 15.11
CA GLY A 656 -15.83 42.08 16.03
C GLY A 656 -16.67 40.78 16.11
N GLY A 657 -16.23 39.68 15.52
CA GLY A 657 -16.86 38.34 15.62
C GLY A 657 -15.92 37.25 16.16
N TRP A 658 -16.42 36.00 16.29
CA TRP A 658 -15.57 34.84 16.60
C TRP A 658 -14.49 34.69 15.51
N GLY A 659 -13.21 34.81 15.87
CA GLY A 659 -12.13 34.69 14.87
C GLY A 659 -12.00 33.24 14.37
N ALA A 660 -11.56 33.04 13.11
CA ALA A 660 -11.32 31.71 12.55
C ALA A 660 -10.46 30.79 13.44
N ALA A 661 -9.41 31.32 14.10
CA ALA A 661 -8.60 30.57 15.06
C ALA A 661 -9.47 30.04 16.20
N GLU A 662 -10.30 30.90 16.79
CA GLU A 662 -11.23 30.50 17.83
C GLU A 662 -12.24 29.46 17.33
N THR A 663 -12.83 29.65 16.14
CA THR A 663 -13.74 28.65 15.55
C THR A 663 -13.04 27.30 15.39
N TYR A 664 -11.77 27.30 14.98
CA TYR A 664 -10.98 26.08 14.81
C TYR A 664 -10.75 25.35 16.14
N PHE A 665 -10.33 26.07 17.18
CA PHE A 665 -10.16 25.52 18.53
C PHE A 665 -11.48 25.17 19.24
N ARG A 666 -12.64 25.61 18.72
CA ARG A 666 -13.97 25.11 19.12
C ARG A 666 -14.33 23.82 18.39
N THR A 667 -13.80 23.61 17.19
CA THR A 667 -14.07 22.42 16.37
C THR A 667 -13.19 21.25 16.76
N PHE A 668 -11.88 21.46 16.87
CA PHE A 668 -10.87 20.43 17.10
C PHE A 668 -10.22 20.56 18.48
N ASP A 669 -9.57 19.50 18.96
CA ASP A 669 -8.92 19.48 20.27
C ASP A 669 -7.65 20.33 20.29
N THR A 670 -6.92 20.36 19.18
CA THR A 670 -5.81 21.29 18.93
C THR A 670 -5.56 21.40 17.42
N GLU A 671 -4.54 22.16 17.04
CA GLU A 671 -4.20 22.48 15.66
C GLU A 671 -2.72 22.23 15.37
N PHE A 672 -2.41 21.87 14.12
CA PHE A 672 -1.05 21.88 13.58
C PHE A 672 -0.95 22.64 12.25
N VAL A 673 0.26 23.09 11.94
CA VAL A 673 0.63 23.61 10.61
C VAL A 673 1.48 22.55 9.93
N TYR A 674 1.13 22.11 8.72
CA TYR A 674 1.88 21.04 8.07
C TYR A 674 3.32 21.46 7.71
N SER A 675 3.49 22.64 7.11
CA SER A 675 4.82 23.18 6.81
C SER A 675 4.77 24.71 6.63
N PRO A 676 5.92 25.42 6.74
CA PRO A 676 5.98 26.87 6.52
C PRO A 676 5.75 27.27 5.04
N SER A 677 5.61 26.30 4.15
CA SER A 677 5.64 26.46 2.70
C SER A 677 4.57 27.44 2.20
N LEU A 678 3.35 27.28 2.70
CA LEU A 678 2.21 28.08 2.31
C LEU A 678 2.43 29.55 2.72
N ILE A 679 2.91 29.81 3.94
CA ILE A 679 3.26 31.17 4.40
C ILE A 679 4.32 31.81 3.49
N TRP A 680 5.30 31.03 3.07
CA TRP A 680 6.35 31.48 2.16
C TRP A 680 5.83 31.86 0.78
N LYS A 681 4.96 31.02 0.20
CA LYS A 681 4.40 31.19 -1.16
C LYS A 681 3.75 32.55 -1.39
N PHE A 682 3.16 33.13 -0.35
CA PHE A 682 2.38 34.37 -0.43
C PHE A 682 3.06 35.55 0.30
N SER A 683 4.35 35.41 0.65
CA SER A 683 5.12 36.46 1.30
C SER A 683 5.94 37.26 0.27
N GLY A 684 6.23 38.54 0.60
CA GLY A 684 6.99 39.43 -0.28
C GLY A 684 8.51 39.18 -0.31
N GLY A 685 8.99 38.10 0.31
CA GLY A 685 10.40 37.76 0.49
C GLY A 685 10.65 37.00 1.79
N THR A 686 11.87 36.49 1.97
CA THR A 686 12.27 35.67 3.14
C THR A 686 12.00 36.35 4.49
N ASP A 687 12.36 37.62 4.65
CA ASP A 687 12.16 38.32 5.93
C ASP A 687 10.68 38.48 6.27
N ASP A 688 9.85 38.76 5.25
CA ASP A 688 8.41 38.87 5.43
C ASP A 688 7.80 37.51 5.78
N ALA A 689 8.25 36.45 5.10
CA ALA A 689 7.83 35.09 5.37
C ALA A 689 8.19 34.65 6.80
N LEU A 690 9.42 34.90 7.26
CA LEU A 690 9.85 34.58 8.61
C LEU A 690 9.05 35.33 9.67
N ARG A 691 8.79 36.63 9.47
CA ARG A 691 7.98 37.43 10.40
C ARG A 691 6.55 36.89 10.47
N ARG A 692 5.91 36.62 9.33
CA ARG A 692 4.55 36.08 9.26
C ARG A 692 4.48 34.69 9.87
N TYR A 693 5.47 33.83 9.60
CA TYR A 693 5.55 32.49 10.14
C TYR A 693 5.66 32.52 11.67
N ARG A 694 6.63 33.28 12.21
CA ARG A 694 6.78 33.47 13.65
C ARG A 694 5.48 33.96 14.28
N ARG A 695 4.87 35.00 13.71
CA ARG A 695 3.61 35.56 14.22
C ARG A 695 2.48 34.54 14.20
N HIS A 696 2.37 33.74 13.14
CA HIS A 696 1.35 32.72 13.03
C HIS A 696 1.54 31.63 14.10
N MET A 697 2.76 31.14 14.28
CA MET A 697 3.09 30.14 15.30
C MET A 697 2.86 30.64 16.74
N GLU A 698 3.14 31.93 17.01
CA GLU A 698 2.82 32.59 18.29
C GLU A 698 1.32 32.63 18.57
N ILE A 699 0.50 32.93 17.55
CA ILE A 699 -0.97 32.97 17.68
C ILE A 699 -1.49 31.57 18.04
N LEU A 700 -1.05 30.53 17.32
CA LEU A 700 -1.48 29.16 17.60
C LEU A 700 -1.07 28.71 19.02
N ALA A 701 0.16 29.03 19.43
CA ALA A 701 0.62 28.73 20.78
C ALA A 701 -0.19 29.47 21.86
N TYR A 702 -0.52 30.75 21.62
CA TYR A 702 -1.37 31.53 22.52
C TYR A 702 -2.78 30.92 22.64
N GLU A 703 -3.43 30.62 21.52
CA GLU A 703 -4.79 30.07 21.49
C GLU A 703 -4.88 28.68 22.16
N ALA A 704 -3.87 27.82 21.94
CA ALA A 704 -3.77 26.53 22.61
C ALA A 704 -3.57 26.70 24.13
N ARG A 705 -2.67 27.60 24.55
CA ARG A 705 -2.38 27.86 25.97
C ARG A 705 -3.59 28.35 26.75
N ILE A 706 -4.33 29.34 26.23
CA ILE A 706 -5.51 29.87 26.93
C ILE A 706 -6.64 28.84 27.07
N ARG A 707 -6.65 27.80 26.22
CA ARG A 707 -7.62 26.69 26.27
C ARG A 707 -7.09 25.44 26.96
N ARG A 708 -5.87 25.48 27.50
CA ARG A 708 -5.18 24.32 28.12
C ARG A 708 -5.13 23.12 27.18
N ARG A 709 -4.80 23.39 25.91
CA ARG A 709 -4.60 22.37 24.88
C ARG A 709 -3.11 22.25 24.54
N PRO A 710 -2.65 21.10 24.04
CA PRO A 710 -1.25 20.91 23.68
C PRO A 710 -0.83 21.90 22.60
N ILE A 711 0.31 22.54 22.81
CA ILE A 711 0.92 23.44 21.83
C ILE A 711 1.71 22.58 20.84
N ILE A 712 1.28 22.60 19.57
CA ILE A 712 1.97 21.93 18.47
C ILE A 712 2.74 22.96 17.65
N GLN A 713 4.01 22.68 17.37
CA GLN A 713 4.86 23.51 16.52
C GLN A 713 5.50 22.63 15.44
N THR A 714 5.69 23.17 14.24
CA THR A 714 6.26 22.40 13.13
C THR A 714 7.59 22.98 12.69
N VAL A 715 8.53 22.12 12.29
CA VAL A 715 9.85 22.52 11.80
C VAL A 715 10.12 21.86 10.46
N CYS A 716 10.86 22.56 9.58
CA CYS A 716 11.15 22.11 8.22
C CYS A 716 12.60 22.45 7.82
N PRO A 717 13.39 21.51 7.28
CA PRO A 717 14.80 21.78 7.01
C PRO A 717 15.04 22.67 5.79
N TYR A 718 14.21 22.48 4.76
CA TYR A 718 14.39 22.95 3.40
C TYR A 718 13.07 22.77 2.65
N TYR A 719 12.77 23.60 1.64
CA TYR A 719 11.62 23.38 0.76
C TYR A 719 11.97 23.80 -0.66
N ASN A 720 11.68 22.94 -1.63
CA ASN A 720 11.76 23.28 -3.05
C ASN A 720 10.90 22.32 -3.88
N ASP A 721 9.89 22.89 -4.55
CA ASP A 721 8.90 22.15 -5.36
C ASP A 721 9.01 22.45 -6.86
N LYS A 722 10.14 23.01 -7.30
CA LYS A 722 10.33 23.51 -8.67
C LYS A 722 10.06 22.48 -9.77
N LEU A 723 10.33 21.20 -9.52
CA LEU A 723 10.11 20.14 -10.51
C LEU A 723 8.64 19.72 -10.66
N ILE A 724 7.86 19.80 -9.59
CA ILE A 724 6.44 19.40 -9.61
C ILE A 724 5.49 20.57 -9.85
N ARG A 725 5.90 21.81 -9.56
CA ARG A 725 5.07 23.02 -9.72
C ARG A 725 5.79 24.13 -10.51
N PRO A 726 6.28 23.89 -11.73
CA PRO A 726 7.17 24.83 -12.44
C PRO A 726 6.58 26.23 -12.71
N ALA A 727 5.25 26.37 -12.71
CA ALA A 727 4.56 27.64 -12.92
C ALA A 727 4.34 28.46 -11.63
N SER A 728 4.43 27.84 -10.45
CA SER A 728 4.09 28.46 -9.16
C SER A 728 5.02 28.06 -8.02
N TRP A 729 6.22 27.59 -8.38
CA TRP A 729 7.23 27.10 -7.44
C TRP A 729 7.79 28.21 -6.56
N PHE A 730 8.31 27.80 -5.42
CA PHE A 730 9.11 28.66 -4.55
C PHE A 730 10.13 27.80 -3.78
N GLU A 731 11.05 28.48 -3.11
CA GLU A 731 12.09 27.84 -2.32
C GLU A 731 12.15 28.47 -0.93
N ILE A 732 12.23 27.62 0.09
CA ILE A 732 12.77 27.98 1.40
C ILE A 732 14.19 27.42 1.42
N PRO A 733 15.23 28.28 1.31
CA PRO A 733 16.60 27.81 1.13
C PRO A 733 17.07 27.03 2.37
N PRO A 734 18.07 26.15 2.26
CA PRO A 734 18.61 25.40 3.41
C PRO A 734 19.34 26.32 4.41
N LYS A 735 19.70 27.54 3.99
CA LYS A 735 20.28 28.59 4.84
C LYS A 735 19.66 29.96 4.59
N ILE A 736 19.50 30.73 5.66
CA ILE A 736 19.10 32.14 5.65
C ILE A 736 20.15 32.90 6.46
N GLU A 737 20.80 33.91 5.86
CA GLU A 737 21.85 34.71 6.51
C GLU A 737 22.94 33.84 7.18
N ASP A 738 23.49 32.87 6.42
CA ASP A 738 24.50 31.89 6.84
C ASP A 738 24.08 30.87 7.93
N ARG A 739 22.89 31.02 8.50
CA ARG A 739 22.31 30.09 9.47
C ARG A 739 21.48 29.03 8.78
N TYR A 740 21.47 27.80 9.30
CA TYR A 740 20.58 26.78 8.76
C TYR A 740 19.13 27.14 9.05
N THR A 741 18.29 27.10 8.02
CA THR A 741 16.86 27.35 8.12
C THR A 741 16.20 26.44 9.16
N TYR A 742 16.64 25.17 9.21
CA TYR A 742 16.16 24.22 10.21
C TYR A 742 16.38 24.69 11.65
N ASP A 743 17.55 25.26 11.94
CA ASP A 743 17.88 25.78 13.28
C ASP A 743 16.99 26.98 13.63
N ILE A 744 16.70 27.85 12.64
CA ILE A 744 15.81 29.01 12.83
C ILE A 744 14.38 28.55 13.17
N PHE A 745 13.85 27.54 12.48
CA PHE A 745 12.50 27.04 12.78
C PHE A 745 12.43 26.30 14.11
N TRP A 746 13.47 25.54 14.50
CA TRP A 746 13.54 24.97 15.85
C TRP A 746 13.56 26.05 16.94
N GLU A 747 14.30 27.14 16.75
CA GLU A 747 14.30 28.25 17.70
C GLU A 747 12.94 28.95 17.80
N ILE A 748 12.25 29.14 16.67
CA ILE A 748 10.89 29.69 16.66
C ILE A 748 9.95 28.73 17.39
N ALA A 749 9.99 27.43 17.08
CA ALA A 749 9.17 26.42 17.74
C ALA A 749 9.39 26.43 19.25
N LEU A 750 10.64 26.31 19.72
CA LEU A 750 10.96 26.24 21.14
C LEU A 750 10.68 27.55 21.90
N SER A 751 10.71 28.71 21.22
CA SER A 751 10.32 29.98 21.85
C SER A 751 8.85 30.03 22.30
N ASN A 752 8.02 29.13 21.78
CA ASN A 752 6.61 29.00 22.13
C ASN A 752 6.33 27.97 23.25
N ASP A 753 7.36 27.31 23.81
CA ASP A 753 7.26 26.21 24.78
C ASP A 753 6.29 25.09 24.34
N PRO A 754 6.54 24.43 23.20
CA PRO A 754 5.63 23.44 22.65
C PRO A 754 5.56 22.18 23.52
N ASP A 755 4.41 21.51 23.50
CA ASP A 755 4.29 20.14 24.00
C ASP A 755 4.68 19.14 22.92
N ILE A 756 4.37 19.46 21.66
CA ILE A 756 4.64 18.60 20.51
C ILE A 756 5.40 19.39 19.45
N VAL A 757 6.52 18.85 18.97
CA VAL A 757 7.20 19.33 17.76
C VAL A 757 7.02 18.33 16.63
N LEU A 758 6.47 18.77 15.49
CA LEU A 758 6.35 17.98 14.27
C LEU A 758 7.46 18.32 13.29
N ILE A 759 8.08 17.31 12.71
CA ILE A 759 9.10 17.48 11.67
C ILE A 759 8.48 17.21 10.32
N ALA A 760 8.41 18.25 9.48
CA ALA A 760 8.06 18.18 8.08
C ALA A 760 9.35 18.14 7.25
N THR A 761 9.80 16.97 6.79
CA THR A 761 9.19 15.62 6.84
C THR A 761 10.29 14.56 6.93
N TRP A 762 9.94 13.28 7.10
CA TRP A 762 10.93 12.19 6.93
C TRP A 762 11.39 12.11 5.47
N ASN A 763 10.45 11.88 4.56
CA ASN A 763 10.74 11.48 3.17
C ASN A 763 9.82 12.13 2.12
N GLU A 764 9.38 13.39 2.28
CA GLU A 764 8.68 14.11 1.21
C GLU A 764 9.67 14.73 0.21
N TYR A 765 10.06 13.95 -0.79
CA TYR A 765 11.04 14.36 -1.81
C TYR A 765 10.49 15.27 -2.90
N TYR A 766 9.17 15.34 -3.14
CA TYR A 766 8.65 16.27 -4.14
C TYR A 766 8.81 17.72 -3.70
N GLU A 767 8.73 17.96 -2.39
CA GLU A 767 8.88 19.27 -1.78
C GLU A 767 10.28 19.46 -1.17
N SER A 768 11.13 18.45 -1.25
CA SER A 768 12.50 18.44 -0.71
C SER A 768 12.56 18.74 0.80
N THR A 769 11.50 18.43 1.55
CA THR A 769 11.43 18.70 3.00
C THR A 769 12.01 17.57 3.85
N CYS A 770 12.55 16.53 3.22
CA CYS A 770 13.03 15.33 3.89
C CYS A 770 14.22 15.57 4.83
N ILE A 771 14.18 14.93 6.01
CA ILE A 771 15.32 14.77 6.93
C ILE A 771 16.01 13.41 6.76
N GLU A 772 15.42 12.49 6.00
CA GLU A 772 16.05 11.24 5.58
C GLU A 772 17.41 11.54 4.95
N PRO A 773 18.46 10.73 5.22
CA PRO A 773 19.77 10.95 4.62
C PRO A 773 19.73 11.02 3.09
N THR A 774 20.38 12.04 2.54
CA THR A 774 20.43 12.28 1.08
C THR A 774 21.87 12.29 0.57
N VAL A 775 22.06 12.17 -0.74
CA VAL A 775 23.37 12.35 -1.37
C VAL A 775 23.86 13.79 -1.20
N GLU A 776 22.94 14.75 -1.28
CA GLU A 776 23.22 16.19 -1.26
C GLU A 776 23.59 16.69 0.14
N PHE A 777 22.94 16.18 1.18
CA PHE A 777 23.14 16.65 2.57
C PHE A 777 23.74 15.62 3.52
N GLY A 778 23.95 14.37 3.07
CA GLY A 778 24.35 13.27 3.96
C GLY A 778 23.33 13.09 5.08
N ASP A 779 23.83 12.91 6.30
CA ASP A 779 23.05 12.78 7.54
C ASP A 779 22.89 14.11 8.31
N LEU A 780 23.19 15.26 7.67
CA LEU A 780 23.21 16.58 8.32
C LEU A 780 21.91 16.88 9.10
N PHE A 781 20.75 16.68 8.47
CA PHE A 781 19.46 17.01 9.09
C PHE A 781 19.07 15.99 10.17
N LEU A 782 19.53 14.74 10.06
CA LEU A 782 19.36 13.73 11.09
C LEU A 782 20.19 14.08 12.35
N GLN A 783 21.46 14.46 12.19
CA GLN A 783 22.31 14.95 13.29
C GLN A 783 21.75 16.21 13.93
N LYS A 784 21.22 17.15 13.14
CA LYS A 784 20.56 18.35 13.68
C LYS A 784 19.30 18.00 14.47
N THR A 785 18.51 17.06 13.96
CA THR A 785 17.31 16.56 14.66
C THR A 785 17.69 16.03 16.03
N GLU A 786 18.68 15.12 16.12
CA GLU A 786 19.15 14.57 17.40
C GLU A 786 19.52 15.68 18.41
N ASN A 787 20.30 16.67 17.95
CA ASN A 787 20.72 17.81 18.79
C ASN A 787 19.54 18.65 19.30
N TRP A 788 18.56 18.95 18.44
CA TRP A 788 17.40 19.76 18.82
C TRP A 788 16.39 18.99 19.67
N VAL A 789 16.17 17.72 19.37
CA VAL A 789 15.33 16.83 20.19
C VAL A 789 15.91 16.68 21.59
N CYS A 790 17.24 16.53 21.71
CA CYS A 790 17.92 16.49 23.00
C CYS A 790 17.67 17.78 23.82
N LYS A 791 17.83 18.96 23.19
CA LYS A 791 17.53 20.25 23.84
C LYS A 791 16.07 20.36 24.25
N PHE A 792 15.15 20.02 23.35
CA PHE A 792 13.71 20.08 23.59
C PHE A 792 13.30 19.24 24.80
N LYS A 793 13.75 17.99 24.86
CA LYS A 793 13.44 17.04 25.95
C LYS A 793 14.13 17.39 27.28
N GLN A 794 15.22 18.17 27.26
CA GLN A 794 15.90 18.65 28.47
C GLN A 794 15.23 19.88 29.10
N THR A 795 14.37 20.58 28.35
CA THR A 795 13.58 21.70 28.88
C THR A 795 12.65 21.14 29.96
N SER A 796 13.02 21.31 31.24
CA SER A 796 12.20 20.85 32.36
C SER A 796 10.81 21.48 32.25
N PRO A 797 9.72 20.77 32.59
CA PRO A 797 8.40 21.37 32.64
C PRO A 797 8.48 22.54 33.63
N SER A 798 8.48 23.76 33.09
CA SER A 798 8.57 24.95 33.91
C SER A 798 7.27 25.02 34.67
N SER A 799 7.33 24.77 35.98
CA SER A 799 6.26 25.05 36.92
C SER A 799 5.90 26.53 36.84
N ILE A 800 4.94 26.88 35.99
CA ILE A 800 4.37 28.21 35.90
C ILE A 800 2.88 28.07 36.17
N LEU A 801 2.57 28.37 37.43
CA LEU A 801 1.26 28.65 38.02
C LEU A 801 0.49 29.71 37.24
#